data_AF-A0A1V6GCC4-F1
#
_entry.id   AF-A0A1V6GCC4-F1
#
_cell.length_a   1.000
_cell.length_b   1.000
_cell.length_c   1.000
_cell.angle_alpha   90.00
_cell.angle_beta   90.00
_cell.angle_gamma   90.00
#
_symmetry.space_group_name_H-M   'P 1'
#
loop_
_entity.id
_entity.type
_entity.pdbx_description
1 polymer ?
#
loop_
_entity_poly.entity_id
_entity_poly.type
_entity_poly.pdbx_seq_one_letter_code
_entity_poly.pdbx_strand_id
1 'polypeptide(L)'
;MSGGTVSTARFAMGYPDNVIDLHGGELNLGAGGIISTTNQQGSVRLGGVALRAAANWSSSLNMELSGENGPTVLDTQGRTVTLSGALSGLGGLVKTGSGTLTLSGATNTFAGPLVVSGGTLVCGATSVFNGVTDLVVTNGTLNVDGDVLSSGMTVRVGGTGALLVAAGKELVVERLYLNNTLRPAGSYTFGEGTVTVFPYAGIVWTGGAHDGALWSTLGNWANTASVPNGSDVQLDLGFSQFEASDQIVLDVTPGVALAGLTFDQGAPGCTLTVTCPGAVTNTLTFAADGTVCVAEGQTLVLDTDVFMNGHLFKTGLGTLVLDRNVASASAAGDFRLYIREGRVVNRGSISRMAVQPANASRLVPPPEYVQEGSRAVMQNRVFALPGYWTGVNAERGVFVQRGGVVDLTTPSVQFFNVGVGFMIAGGSGTEGRYVLEGGELITCPTWPAYVSGNYARGVFCQSGGTSTFYGLTLSMPSSTGFGGVLLSNGTLRVNSTVAKGDGNGSVELSGGRVEMLANGAVFAQDVPVTLATGPLGGVAFAQAQANHTSTLPGTLSGSGGLVQEGPGTLALNGVNAFDGSVTVKGGTLLVSTPLQNTADLYVDGGRLELLAEVPSLTNLSVRAAGSTVRIDHAARPFPEGLTLSLSQGLVTDLDFDGIEDVDRLVLNGEAKSPGLYGGVASQAPASPSSAYFTGTGTLRVLYGPAPRGTMILLK
;
A
#
# COMPACT_ATOMS: atom_id res chain seq x y z
N MET A 1 -56.51 14.66 -18.87
CA MET A 1 -56.49 13.63 -19.93
C MET A 1 -55.45 12.60 -19.54
N SER A 2 -55.83 11.32 -19.51
CA SER A 2 -54.94 10.22 -19.10
C SER A 2 -54.57 9.27 -20.25
N GLY A 3 -55.12 9.49 -21.45
CA GLY A 3 -54.91 8.69 -22.66
C GLY A 3 -55.84 9.07 -23.82
N GLY A 4 -55.63 8.49 -25.00
CA GLY A 4 -56.41 8.75 -26.23
C GLY A 4 -55.88 9.91 -27.08
N THR A 5 -56.64 10.36 -28.08
CA THR A 5 -56.31 11.51 -28.93
C THR A 5 -57.44 12.54 -28.90
N VAL A 6 -57.13 13.80 -28.60
CA VAL A 6 -58.08 14.92 -28.64
C VAL A 6 -57.61 15.94 -29.67
N SER A 7 -58.50 16.36 -30.55
CA SER A 7 -58.22 17.41 -31.54
C SER A 7 -59.14 18.60 -31.29
N THR A 8 -58.56 19.78 -31.09
CA THR A 8 -59.33 21.01 -30.83
C THR A 8 -58.65 22.23 -31.42
N ALA A 9 -59.44 23.23 -31.81
CA ALA A 9 -58.92 24.52 -32.24
C ALA A 9 -58.21 25.28 -31.10
N ARG A 10 -58.68 25.09 -29.85
CA ARG A 10 -58.14 25.71 -28.63
C ARG A 10 -58.52 24.92 -27.39
N PHE A 11 -57.71 25.03 -26.35
CA PHE A 11 -58.01 24.60 -25.00
C PHE A 11 -58.01 25.84 -24.09
N ALA A 12 -59.16 26.20 -23.53
CA ALA A 12 -59.34 27.49 -22.86
C ALA A 12 -59.81 27.32 -21.41
N MET A 13 -59.22 28.07 -20.48
CA MET A 13 -59.67 28.18 -19.09
C MET A 13 -60.33 29.55 -18.85
N GLY A 14 -61.38 29.57 -18.02
CA GLY A 14 -62.18 30.77 -17.73
C GLY A 14 -62.05 31.32 -16.32
N TYR A 15 -61.55 30.54 -15.36
CA TYR A 15 -61.44 30.93 -13.94
C TYR A 15 -60.10 30.49 -13.33
N PRO A 16 -59.58 31.20 -12.31
CA PRO A 16 -58.28 30.92 -11.68
C PRO A 16 -58.19 29.54 -11.01
N ASP A 17 -59.32 28.94 -10.60
CA ASP A 17 -59.32 27.61 -9.98
C ASP A 17 -59.38 26.47 -11.01
N ASN A 18 -59.44 26.78 -12.32
CA ASN A 18 -59.49 25.76 -13.35
C ASN A 18 -58.15 25.03 -13.43
N VAL A 19 -58.24 23.70 -13.47
CA VAL A 19 -57.08 22.80 -13.64
C VAL A 19 -57.16 22.12 -15.00
N ILE A 20 -56.10 22.26 -15.79
CA ILE A 20 -55.83 21.47 -16.98
C ILE A 20 -54.73 20.48 -16.60
N ASP A 21 -55.12 19.24 -16.37
CA ASP A 21 -54.17 18.17 -16.06
C ASP A 21 -54.09 17.18 -17.22
N LEU A 22 -52.94 17.13 -17.89
CA LEU A 22 -52.66 16.27 -19.03
C LEU A 22 -51.49 15.36 -18.68
N HIS A 23 -51.77 14.16 -18.18
CA HIS A 23 -50.78 13.17 -17.77
C HIS A 23 -50.70 11.97 -18.76
N GLY A 24 -51.12 12.12 -20.02
CA GLY A 24 -51.04 11.07 -21.03
C GLY A 24 -51.87 11.33 -22.30
N GLY A 25 -51.59 10.56 -23.37
CA GLY A 25 -52.29 10.66 -24.65
C GLY A 25 -51.80 11.79 -25.56
N GLU A 26 -52.55 12.09 -26.63
CA GLU A 26 -52.19 13.08 -27.66
C GLU A 26 -53.21 14.22 -27.72
N LEU A 27 -52.74 15.47 -27.67
CA LEU A 27 -53.54 16.68 -27.83
C LEU A 27 -53.11 17.45 -29.08
N ASN A 28 -53.92 17.38 -30.13
CA ASN A 28 -53.76 18.14 -31.37
C ASN A 28 -54.39 19.53 -31.26
N LEU A 29 -53.56 20.58 -31.26
CA LEU A 29 -53.95 21.97 -31.05
C LEU A 29 -53.93 22.78 -32.34
N GLY A 30 -55.06 23.41 -32.67
CA GLY A 30 -55.17 24.42 -33.72
C GLY A 30 -54.66 25.80 -33.28
N ALA A 31 -54.99 26.83 -34.07
CA ALA A 31 -54.39 28.16 -33.94
C ALA A 31 -54.67 28.90 -32.62
N GLY A 32 -55.63 28.43 -31.82
CA GLY A 32 -55.97 29.04 -30.55
C GLY A 32 -55.20 28.51 -29.34
N GLY A 33 -54.38 27.45 -29.50
CA GLY A 33 -53.44 26.99 -28.47
C GLY A 33 -54.08 26.63 -27.11
N ILE A 34 -53.30 26.81 -26.03
CA ILE A 34 -53.76 26.69 -24.64
C ILE A 34 -53.79 28.10 -24.04
N ILE A 35 -54.97 28.60 -23.63
CA ILE A 35 -55.16 30.01 -23.26
C ILE A 35 -56.02 30.18 -22.01
N SER A 36 -55.89 31.34 -21.35
CA SER A 36 -56.88 31.86 -20.40
C SER A 36 -57.75 32.90 -21.08
N THR A 37 -59.06 32.88 -20.85
CA THR A 37 -60.01 33.88 -21.38
C THR A 37 -60.22 35.07 -20.44
N THR A 38 -59.62 35.07 -19.25
CA THR A 38 -59.91 36.05 -18.19
C THR A 38 -58.67 36.76 -17.63
N ASN A 39 -57.49 36.61 -18.26
CA ASN A 39 -56.19 37.12 -17.78
C ASN A 39 -55.76 36.60 -16.39
N GLN A 40 -56.51 35.65 -15.82
CA GLN A 40 -56.17 34.97 -14.57
C GLN A 40 -55.45 33.65 -14.88
N GLN A 41 -54.46 33.29 -14.04
CA GLN A 41 -53.72 32.02 -14.14
C GLN A 41 -54.53 30.91 -13.47
N GLY A 42 -54.90 29.87 -14.24
CA GLY A 42 -55.27 28.57 -13.71
C GLY A 42 -54.06 27.62 -13.68
N SER A 43 -54.25 26.37 -13.24
CA SER A 43 -53.17 25.38 -13.20
C SER A 43 -53.12 24.60 -14.51
N VAL A 44 -51.95 24.51 -15.16
CA VAL A 44 -51.69 23.61 -16.29
C VAL A 44 -50.59 22.64 -15.88
N ARG A 45 -50.92 21.36 -15.74
CA ARG A 45 -49.98 20.26 -15.40
C ARG A 45 -49.83 19.36 -16.62
N LEU A 46 -48.59 19.09 -17.02
CA LEU A 46 -48.22 18.29 -18.20
C LEU A 46 -47.27 17.15 -17.79
N GLY A 47 -47.65 15.91 -18.07
CA GLY A 47 -46.82 14.71 -17.90
C GLY A 47 -47.20 13.67 -18.97
N GLY A 48 -46.26 12.95 -19.55
CA GLY A 48 -46.54 11.86 -20.50
C GLY A 48 -47.42 12.19 -21.73
N VAL A 49 -47.80 13.46 -21.95
CA VAL A 49 -48.71 13.92 -23.00
C VAL A 49 -47.91 14.34 -24.22
N ALA A 50 -48.43 14.02 -25.41
CA ALA A 50 -47.94 14.52 -26.69
C ALA A 50 -48.79 15.73 -27.13
N LEU A 51 -48.25 16.93 -27.00
CA LEU A 51 -48.82 18.16 -27.55
C LEU A 51 -48.39 18.30 -29.01
N ARG A 52 -49.35 18.20 -29.93
CA ARG A 52 -49.10 18.29 -31.37
C ARG A 52 -49.67 19.58 -31.95
N ALA A 53 -48.87 20.30 -32.72
CA ALA A 53 -49.31 21.52 -33.37
C ALA A 53 -50.00 21.20 -34.71
N ALA A 54 -51.29 21.50 -34.85
CA ALA A 54 -52.03 21.45 -36.11
C ALA A 54 -51.99 22.79 -36.87
N ALA A 55 -51.71 23.90 -36.17
CA ALA A 55 -51.42 25.22 -36.71
C ALA A 55 -50.37 25.93 -35.85
N ASN A 56 -49.93 27.13 -36.23
CA ASN A 56 -49.11 27.97 -35.35
C ASN A 56 -49.93 28.42 -34.15
N TRP A 57 -49.38 28.38 -32.94
CA TRP A 57 -50.07 28.84 -31.73
C TRP A 57 -49.09 29.31 -30.66
N SER A 58 -49.59 30.06 -29.69
CA SER A 58 -48.82 30.51 -28.53
C SER A 58 -49.61 30.33 -27.23
N SER A 59 -48.89 30.28 -26.10
CA SER A 59 -49.48 30.29 -24.77
C SER A 59 -48.64 31.17 -23.84
N SER A 60 -49.32 32.01 -23.07
CA SER A 60 -48.74 32.82 -21.99
C SER A 60 -48.97 32.21 -20.59
N LEU A 61 -49.61 31.05 -20.52
CA LEU A 61 -49.90 30.37 -19.26
C LEU A 61 -48.63 29.75 -18.67
N ASN A 62 -48.55 29.73 -17.34
CA ASN A 62 -47.52 28.95 -16.66
C ASN A 62 -47.90 27.47 -16.73
N MET A 63 -46.91 26.61 -16.87
CA MET A 63 -47.14 25.16 -16.99
C MET A 63 -46.16 24.41 -16.08
N GLU A 64 -46.68 23.45 -15.32
CA GLU A 64 -45.87 22.51 -14.55
C GLU A 64 -45.64 21.24 -15.37
N LEU A 65 -44.38 20.92 -15.65
CA LEU A 65 -43.96 19.61 -16.13
C LEU A 65 -43.94 18.65 -14.94
N SER A 66 -45.01 17.88 -14.76
CA SER A 66 -45.17 17.00 -13.60
C SER A 66 -44.27 15.77 -13.66
N GLY A 67 -43.95 15.30 -14.87
CA GLY A 67 -43.22 14.04 -15.10
C GLY A 67 -44.09 12.80 -14.89
N GLU A 68 -45.36 12.99 -14.55
CA GLU A 68 -46.33 11.90 -14.41
C GLU A 68 -46.49 11.19 -15.76
N ASN A 69 -46.35 9.86 -15.76
CA ASN A 69 -46.37 9.03 -16.98
C ASN A 69 -45.32 9.40 -18.04
N GLY A 70 -44.22 10.06 -17.66
CA GLY A 70 -43.08 10.35 -18.52
C GLY A 70 -42.93 11.82 -18.90
N PRO A 71 -41.98 12.16 -19.79
CA PRO A 71 -41.76 13.54 -20.20
C PRO A 71 -42.90 14.04 -21.08
N THR A 72 -43.13 15.35 -21.04
CA THR A 72 -44.04 16.00 -21.99
C THR A 72 -43.38 16.04 -23.37
N VAL A 73 -44.08 15.57 -24.40
CA VAL A 73 -43.61 15.64 -25.78
C VAL A 73 -44.31 16.80 -26.48
N LEU A 74 -43.55 17.72 -27.06
CA LEU A 74 -44.07 18.80 -27.90
C LEU A 74 -43.62 18.56 -29.35
N ASP A 75 -44.56 18.10 -30.18
CA ASP A 75 -44.37 17.85 -31.62
C ASP A 75 -44.91 19.05 -32.41
N THR A 76 -44.00 19.81 -32.99
CA THR A 76 -44.38 21.01 -33.74
C THR A 76 -44.89 20.72 -35.14
N GLN A 77 -44.74 19.51 -35.69
CA GLN A 77 -45.20 19.14 -37.05
C GLN A 77 -44.89 20.18 -38.16
N GLY A 78 -43.77 20.90 -38.09
CA GLY A 78 -43.42 21.94 -39.08
C GLY A 78 -44.04 23.33 -38.84
N ARG A 79 -44.71 23.55 -37.70
CA ARG A 79 -45.30 24.83 -37.27
C ARG A 79 -44.48 25.52 -36.19
N THR A 80 -44.84 26.75 -35.87
CA THR A 80 -44.27 27.52 -34.77
C THR A 80 -45.16 27.45 -33.53
N VAL A 81 -44.57 27.08 -32.41
CA VAL A 81 -45.18 27.10 -31.08
C VAL A 81 -44.39 28.00 -30.17
N THR A 82 -45.05 28.94 -29.49
CA THR A 82 -44.38 29.84 -28.52
C THR A 82 -44.98 29.67 -27.13
N LEU A 83 -44.16 29.31 -26.14
CA LEU A 83 -44.52 29.28 -24.73
C LEU A 83 -43.82 30.43 -24.02
N SER A 84 -44.60 31.43 -23.59
CA SER A 84 -44.09 32.63 -22.93
C SER A 84 -44.35 32.67 -21.42
N GLY A 85 -45.16 31.74 -20.89
CA GLY A 85 -45.29 31.54 -19.45
C GLY A 85 -44.14 30.71 -18.87
N ALA A 86 -44.00 30.71 -17.54
CA ALA A 86 -42.95 29.96 -16.86
C ALA A 86 -43.23 28.45 -16.88
N LEU A 87 -42.20 27.67 -17.17
CA LEU A 87 -42.19 26.21 -17.04
C LEU A 87 -41.54 25.80 -15.72
N SER A 88 -42.24 25.01 -14.92
CA SER A 88 -41.77 24.51 -13.61
C SER A 88 -41.90 22.99 -13.50
N GLY A 89 -41.51 22.40 -12.37
CA GLY A 89 -41.72 20.98 -12.07
C GLY A 89 -40.50 20.08 -12.34
N LEU A 90 -40.60 18.81 -11.94
CA LEU A 90 -39.49 17.85 -12.03
C LEU A 90 -39.50 17.05 -13.35
N GLY A 91 -40.57 17.16 -14.14
CA GLY A 91 -40.73 16.46 -15.41
C GLY A 91 -39.85 16.99 -16.54
N GLY A 92 -39.53 16.12 -17.49
CA GLY A 92 -38.76 16.46 -18.68
C GLY A 92 -39.60 16.99 -19.84
N LEU A 93 -38.93 17.61 -20.81
CA LEU A 93 -39.51 18.12 -22.05
C LEU A 93 -38.79 17.52 -23.27
N VAL A 94 -39.55 16.94 -24.19
CA VAL A 94 -39.03 16.42 -25.46
C VAL A 94 -39.60 17.22 -26.62
N LYS A 95 -38.74 17.96 -27.31
CA LYS A 95 -39.06 18.64 -28.57
C LYS A 95 -38.90 17.67 -29.74
N THR A 96 -39.98 17.49 -30.51
CA THR A 96 -40.05 16.72 -31.77
C THR A 96 -40.73 17.54 -32.87
N GLY A 97 -40.87 16.98 -34.07
CA GLY A 97 -41.47 17.66 -35.22
C GLY A 97 -40.53 18.69 -35.87
N SER A 98 -40.67 18.90 -37.17
CA SER A 98 -39.74 19.72 -37.97
C SER A 98 -39.84 21.23 -37.77
N GLY A 99 -40.81 21.71 -36.97
CA GLY A 99 -41.06 23.13 -36.77
C GLY A 99 -40.31 23.72 -35.57
N THR A 100 -40.62 24.97 -35.22
CA THR A 100 -39.94 25.73 -34.16
C THR A 100 -40.74 25.74 -32.86
N LEU A 101 -40.11 25.41 -31.74
CA LEU A 101 -40.60 25.69 -30.40
C LEU A 101 -39.78 26.85 -29.83
N THR A 102 -40.43 27.95 -29.45
CA THR A 102 -39.78 29.07 -28.77
C THR A 102 -40.22 29.09 -27.32
N LEU A 103 -39.26 29.03 -26.40
CA LEU A 103 -39.48 29.21 -24.97
C LEU A 103 -39.00 30.60 -24.58
N SER A 104 -39.92 31.49 -24.19
CA SER A 104 -39.61 32.89 -23.86
C SER A 104 -40.02 33.28 -22.44
N GLY A 105 -40.34 32.30 -21.58
CA GLY A 105 -40.55 32.51 -20.16
C GLY A 105 -39.23 32.83 -19.44
N ALA A 106 -39.17 33.97 -18.76
CA ALA A 106 -37.94 34.46 -18.11
C ALA A 106 -37.61 33.77 -16.76
N THR A 107 -38.51 32.93 -16.24
CA THR A 107 -38.40 32.32 -14.90
C THR A 107 -38.67 30.81 -14.92
N ASN A 108 -38.20 30.12 -15.96
CA ASN A 108 -38.31 28.67 -16.04
C ASN A 108 -37.45 28.00 -14.94
N THR A 109 -38.04 27.04 -14.23
CA THR A 109 -37.43 26.31 -13.11
C THR A 109 -37.61 24.80 -13.22
N PHE A 110 -38.07 24.29 -14.36
CA PHE A 110 -38.21 22.86 -14.56
C PHE A 110 -36.84 22.16 -14.52
N ALA A 111 -36.78 21.00 -13.85
CA ALA A 111 -35.52 20.31 -13.56
C ALA A 111 -35.36 18.94 -14.25
N GLY A 112 -36.36 18.50 -15.02
CA GLY A 112 -36.28 17.25 -15.76
C GLY A 112 -35.43 17.37 -17.03
N PRO A 113 -35.09 16.23 -17.66
CA PRO A 113 -34.28 16.19 -18.88
C PRO A 113 -34.91 16.98 -20.03
N LEU A 114 -34.10 17.68 -20.80
CA LEU A 114 -34.50 18.37 -22.02
C LEU A 114 -33.92 17.64 -23.24
N VAL A 115 -34.80 17.18 -24.14
CA VAL A 115 -34.39 16.47 -25.36
C VAL A 115 -34.89 17.21 -26.60
N VAL A 116 -33.97 17.52 -27.52
CA VAL A 116 -34.26 18.08 -28.85
C VAL A 116 -33.96 17.00 -29.89
N SER A 117 -35.02 16.41 -30.44
CA SER A 117 -34.94 15.28 -31.37
C SER A 117 -35.57 15.57 -32.73
N GLY A 118 -35.99 16.81 -32.99
CA GLY A 118 -36.45 17.28 -34.30
C GLY A 118 -36.75 18.78 -34.32
N GLY A 119 -36.61 19.40 -35.50
CA GLY A 119 -36.86 20.84 -35.72
C GLY A 119 -35.96 21.73 -34.86
N THR A 120 -36.42 22.95 -34.54
CA THR A 120 -35.63 23.93 -33.78
C THR A 120 -36.27 24.21 -32.42
N LEU A 121 -35.47 24.20 -31.35
CA LEU A 121 -35.81 24.78 -30.05
C LEU A 121 -35.08 26.12 -29.91
N VAL A 122 -35.82 27.21 -29.71
CA VAL A 122 -35.27 28.56 -29.53
C VAL A 122 -35.39 28.98 -28.07
N CYS A 123 -34.26 29.36 -27.48
CA CYS A 123 -34.18 30.05 -26.20
C CYS A 123 -34.47 31.55 -26.42
N GLY A 124 -35.68 31.98 -26.12
CA GLY A 124 -36.18 33.33 -26.38
C GLY A 124 -36.09 34.31 -25.20
N ALA A 125 -35.48 33.93 -24.08
CA ALA A 125 -35.29 34.76 -22.89
C ALA A 125 -34.00 34.39 -22.14
N THR A 126 -33.54 35.25 -21.23
CA THR A 126 -32.44 34.93 -20.32
C THR A 126 -32.93 33.93 -19.27
N SER A 127 -32.20 32.85 -19.00
CA SER A 127 -32.54 31.81 -17.99
C SER A 127 -33.59 30.74 -18.36
N VAL A 128 -33.83 30.47 -19.65
CA VAL A 128 -34.82 29.46 -20.07
C VAL A 128 -34.54 28.05 -19.51
N PHE A 129 -33.28 27.70 -19.20
CA PHE A 129 -32.89 26.38 -18.70
C PHE A 129 -32.26 26.38 -17.29
N ASN A 130 -32.60 27.35 -16.44
CA ASN A 130 -31.99 27.47 -15.10
C ASN A 130 -32.11 26.20 -14.22
N GLY A 131 -33.18 25.42 -14.39
CA GLY A 131 -33.35 24.14 -13.67
C GLY A 131 -32.75 22.91 -14.38
N VAL A 132 -32.35 23.00 -15.64
CA VAL A 132 -32.00 21.84 -16.47
C VAL A 132 -30.55 21.41 -16.26
N THR A 133 -30.35 20.17 -15.82
CA THR A 133 -29.01 19.61 -15.60
C THR A 133 -28.52 18.74 -16.77
N ASP A 134 -29.43 18.21 -17.60
CA ASP A 134 -29.08 17.37 -18.77
C ASP A 134 -29.89 17.79 -20.01
N LEU A 135 -29.17 18.10 -21.08
CA LEU A 135 -29.68 18.57 -22.35
C LEU A 135 -29.10 17.69 -23.48
N VAL A 136 -29.99 17.07 -24.25
CA VAL A 136 -29.63 16.16 -25.34
C VAL A 136 -30.17 16.67 -26.67
N VAL A 137 -29.31 16.85 -27.65
CA VAL A 137 -29.63 17.26 -29.03
C VAL A 137 -29.18 16.15 -29.98
N THR A 138 -30.12 15.47 -30.62
CA THR A 138 -29.81 14.28 -31.46
C THR A 138 -30.14 14.47 -32.94
N ASN A 139 -31.30 15.02 -33.28
CA ASN A 139 -31.74 15.20 -34.67
C ASN A 139 -32.47 16.54 -34.89
N GLY A 140 -32.22 17.52 -34.02
CA GLY A 140 -32.77 18.87 -34.14
C GLY A 140 -31.71 19.93 -33.86
N THR A 141 -32.15 21.19 -33.84
CA THR A 141 -31.30 22.35 -33.56
C THR A 141 -31.70 22.97 -32.24
N LEU A 142 -30.74 23.16 -31.35
CA LEU A 142 -30.90 24.10 -30.23
C LEU A 142 -30.30 25.44 -30.64
N ASN A 143 -31.12 26.48 -30.58
CA ASN A 143 -30.72 27.86 -30.86
C ASN A 143 -30.77 28.70 -29.57
N VAL A 144 -29.63 29.23 -29.14
CA VAL A 144 -29.46 29.99 -27.90
C VAL A 144 -29.37 31.50 -28.12
N ASP A 145 -30.37 32.08 -28.78
CA ASP A 145 -30.42 33.52 -29.13
C ASP A 145 -30.52 34.47 -27.91
N GLY A 146 -31.09 34.01 -26.78
CA GLY A 146 -31.55 34.85 -25.66
C GLY A 146 -30.57 35.24 -24.55
N ASP A 147 -29.25 35.02 -24.69
CA ASP A 147 -28.20 35.20 -23.66
C ASP A 147 -28.25 34.27 -22.43
N VAL A 148 -27.06 33.74 -22.11
CA VAL A 148 -26.56 33.07 -20.89
C VAL A 148 -27.42 31.99 -20.23
N LEU A 149 -26.82 30.80 -20.11
CA LEU A 149 -27.33 29.64 -19.36
C LEU A 149 -26.30 29.29 -18.27
N SER A 150 -26.80 28.92 -17.09
CA SER A 150 -26.04 28.81 -15.84
C SER A 150 -25.13 27.59 -15.76
N SER A 151 -24.12 27.70 -14.89
CA SER A 151 -23.23 26.62 -14.45
C SER A 151 -24.01 25.39 -13.97
N GLY A 152 -23.53 24.18 -14.31
CA GLY A 152 -24.08 22.90 -13.83
C GLY A 152 -24.78 22.02 -14.88
N MET A 153 -24.84 22.43 -16.16
CA MET A 153 -25.50 21.68 -17.22
C MET A 153 -24.53 20.75 -17.98
N THR A 154 -24.97 19.51 -18.26
CA THR A 154 -24.35 18.62 -19.26
C THR A 154 -25.08 18.76 -20.59
N VAL A 155 -24.33 19.04 -21.68
CA VAL A 155 -24.86 19.12 -23.04
C VAL A 155 -24.32 17.97 -23.88
N ARG A 156 -25.21 17.24 -24.55
CA ARG A 156 -24.86 16.15 -25.48
C ARG A 156 -25.41 16.46 -26.87
N VAL A 157 -24.53 16.63 -27.84
CA VAL A 157 -24.90 16.77 -29.25
C VAL A 157 -24.41 15.54 -30.00
N GLY A 158 -25.31 14.82 -30.66
CA GLY A 158 -24.98 13.64 -31.46
C GLY A 158 -25.86 13.53 -32.69
N GLY A 159 -25.66 12.50 -33.52
CA GLY A 159 -26.48 12.30 -34.73
C GLY A 159 -26.38 13.47 -35.71
N THR A 160 -27.51 13.96 -36.20
CA THR A 160 -27.59 15.20 -37.02
C THR A 160 -27.92 16.43 -36.17
N GLY A 161 -27.79 16.34 -34.85
CA GLY A 161 -28.07 17.42 -33.92
C GLY A 161 -27.14 18.62 -34.14
N ALA A 162 -27.69 19.82 -33.98
CA ALA A 162 -26.95 21.07 -34.15
C ALA A 162 -27.14 21.99 -32.95
N LEU A 163 -26.07 22.73 -32.62
CA LEU A 163 -26.08 23.80 -31.63
C LEU A 163 -25.74 25.10 -32.36
N LEU A 164 -26.63 26.09 -32.27
CA LEU A 164 -26.45 27.42 -32.85
C LEU A 164 -26.32 28.45 -31.72
N VAL A 165 -25.18 29.13 -31.68
CA VAL A 165 -24.91 30.25 -30.77
C VAL A 165 -24.73 31.51 -31.62
N ALA A 166 -25.50 32.56 -31.33
CA ALA A 166 -25.46 33.81 -32.09
C ALA A 166 -24.19 34.63 -31.80
N ALA A 167 -23.85 35.57 -32.68
CA ALA A 167 -22.70 36.44 -32.53
C ALA A 167 -22.70 37.19 -31.18
N GLY A 168 -21.55 37.16 -30.49
CA GLY A 168 -21.39 37.80 -29.19
C GLY A 168 -22.12 37.12 -28.02
N LYS A 169 -22.67 35.91 -28.23
CA LYS A 169 -23.31 35.09 -27.19
C LYS A 169 -22.38 33.97 -26.73
N GLU A 170 -22.51 33.60 -25.45
CA GLU A 170 -21.78 32.50 -24.83
C GLU A 170 -22.74 31.53 -24.12
N LEU A 171 -22.55 30.24 -24.35
CA LEU A 171 -23.18 29.15 -23.60
C LEU A 171 -22.17 28.54 -22.64
N VAL A 172 -22.44 28.63 -21.34
CA VAL A 172 -21.59 28.08 -20.28
C VAL A 172 -22.12 26.71 -19.84
N VAL A 173 -21.26 25.68 -19.81
CA VAL A 173 -21.64 24.29 -19.46
C VAL A 173 -20.61 23.62 -18.55
N GLU A 174 -21.05 22.61 -17.80
CA GLU A 174 -20.17 21.75 -16.98
C GLU A 174 -19.54 20.62 -17.79
N ARG A 175 -20.30 20.04 -18.73
CA ARG A 175 -19.79 19.01 -19.64
C ARG A 175 -20.38 19.19 -21.02
N LEU A 176 -19.56 18.97 -22.05
CA LEU A 176 -19.98 18.96 -23.45
C LEU A 176 -19.58 17.64 -24.10
N TYR A 177 -20.54 16.88 -24.61
CA TYR A 177 -20.29 15.70 -25.44
C TYR A 177 -20.68 16.00 -26.89
N LEU A 178 -19.76 15.77 -27.81
CA LEU A 178 -20.04 15.80 -29.26
C LEU A 178 -19.85 14.40 -29.83
N ASN A 179 -20.90 13.83 -30.41
CA ASN A 179 -20.92 12.46 -30.94
C ASN A 179 -20.40 11.43 -29.93
N ASN A 180 -20.92 11.51 -28.69
CA ASN A 180 -20.51 10.70 -27.54
C ASN A 180 -19.07 10.92 -27.03
N THR A 181 -18.31 11.83 -27.63
CA THR A 181 -16.96 12.19 -27.17
C THR A 181 -17.02 13.40 -26.24
N LEU A 182 -16.51 13.26 -25.01
CA LEU A 182 -16.37 14.36 -24.06
C LEU A 182 -15.36 15.39 -24.58
N ARG A 183 -15.72 16.67 -24.50
CA ARG A 183 -14.85 17.79 -24.83
C ARG A 183 -14.11 18.28 -23.58
N PRO A 184 -12.79 18.54 -23.68
CA PRO A 184 -12.03 19.19 -22.60
C PRO A 184 -12.60 20.55 -22.20
N ALA A 185 -12.18 21.06 -21.05
CA ALA A 185 -12.44 22.45 -20.67
C ALA A 185 -11.87 23.41 -21.73
N GLY A 186 -12.57 24.51 -22.00
CA GLY A 186 -12.17 25.47 -23.04
C GLY A 186 -13.35 26.10 -23.76
N SER A 187 -13.04 27.05 -24.64
CA SER A 187 -14.04 27.74 -25.46
C SER A 187 -14.07 27.18 -26.88
N TYR A 188 -15.28 26.89 -27.37
CA TYR A 188 -15.54 26.26 -28.65
C TYR A 188 -16.46 27.14 -29.48
N THR A 189 -16.11 27.40 -30.74
CA THR A 189 -16.98 28.16 -31.63
C THR A 189 -18.13 27.28 -32.13
N PHE A 190 -19.36 27.76 -31.97
CA PHE A 190 -20.57 27.12 -32.48
C PHE A 190 -21.46 28.16 -33.15
N GLY A 191 -21.66 28.06 -34.47
CA GLY A 191 -22.28 29.16 -35.21
C GLY A 191 -21.36 30.39 -35.22
N GLU A 192 -21.87 31.53 -34.74
CA GLU A 192 -21.13 32.80 -34.65
C GLU A 192 -20.70 33.15 -33.21
N GLY A 193 -21.13 32.36 -32.22
CA GLY A 193 -20.81 32.54 -30.81
C GLY A 193 -19.95 31.41 -30.22
N THR A 194 -19.87 31.36 -28.89
CA THR A 194 -19.00 30.44 -28.15
C THR A 194 -19.76 29.54 -27.18
N VAL A 195 -19.23 28.33 -26.99
CA VAL A 195 -19.60 27.43 -25.89
C VAL A 195 -18.37 27.26 -25.01
N THR A 196 -18.48 27.60 -23.74
CA THR A 196 -17.38 27.48 -22.78
C THR A 196 -17.67 26.36 -21.79
N VAL A 197 -16.77 25.36 -21.77
CA VAL A 197 -16.81 24.22 -20.86
C VAL A 197 -15.96 24.56 -19.64
N PHE A 198 -16.60 24.68 -18.47
CA PHE A 198 -15.89 24.84 -17.19
C PHE A 198 -15.48 23.47 -16.63
N PRO A 199 -14.31 23.35 -15.97
CA PRO A 199 -13.92 22.10 -15.34
C PRO A 199 -14.90 21.74 -14.20
N TYR A 200 -15.30 20.48 -14.17
CA TYR A 200 -15.88 19.85 -12.98
C TYR A 200 -14.87 19.99 -11.83
N ALA A 201 -15.33 20.26 -10.60
CA ALA A 201 -14.53 20.41 -9.40
C ALA A 201 -13.29 19.48 -9.40
N GLY A 202 -12.16 20.09 -9.75
CA GLY A 202 -10.98 19.46 -10.32
C GLY A 202 -10.15 20.63 -10.80
N ILE A 203 -9.30 21.09 -9.90
CA ILE A 203 -8.55 22.31 -10.05
C ILE A 203 -7.42 22.06 -11.07
N VAL A 204 -7.70 22.34 -12.34
CA VAL A 204 -6.70 22.29 -13.42
C VAL A 204 -6.05 23.66 -13.50
N TRP A 205 -4.91 23.85 -12.83
CA TRP A 205 -4.11 25.06 -12.97
C TRP A 205 -2.86 24.80 -13.80
N THR A 206 -2.84 25.36 -15.00
CA THR A 206 -1.62 25.48 -15.82
C THR A 206 -1.22 26.95 -15.85
N GLY A 207 -0.07 27.34 -16.37
CA GLY A 207 0.39 28.71 -16.15
C GLY A 207 1.57 29.17 -16.99
N GLY A 208 1.98 30.42 -16.82
CA GLY A 208 3.14 30.98 -17.52
C GLY A 208 3.76 32.09 -16.67
N ALA A 209 5.09 32.12 -16.58
CA ALA A 209 5.81 33.27 -16.05
C ALA A 209 6.45 34.03 -17.22
N HIS A 210 6.35 35.36 -17.19
CA HIS A 210 6.93 36.26 -18.19
C HIS A 210 8.28 36.83 -17.73
N ASP A 211 9.05 36.14 -16.88
CA ASP A 211 10.23 36.75 -16.24
C ASP A 211 11.17 35.78 -15.48
N GLY A 212 10.93 34.46 -15.52
CA GLY A 212 11.88 33.50 -14.94
C GLY A 212 11.99 33.51 -13.41
N ALA A 213 11.02 34.06 -12.69
CA ALA A 213 10.95 33.98 -11.24
C ALA A 213 9.58 33.43 -10.79
N LEU A 214 9.61 32.31 -10.07
CA LEU A 214 8.59 31.74 -9.17
C LEU A 214 7.11 31.88 -9.60
N TRP A 215 6.43 30.75 -9.75
CA TRP A 215 4.99 30.66 -10.01
C TRP A 215 4.13 30.93 -8.76
N SER A 216 4.55 31.83 -7.87
CA SER A 216 3.83 32.13 -6.64
C SER A 216 2.72 33.19 -6.79
N THR A 217 2.42 33.65 -8.02
CA THR A 217 1.43 34.74 -8.26
C THR A 217 0.25 34.29 -9.13
N LEU A 218 -0.97 34.69 -8.75
CA LEU A 218 -2.26 34.34 -9.39
C LEU A 218 -2.29 34.54 -10.92
N GLY A 219 -1.63 35.57 -11.45
CA GLY A 219 -1.60 35.84 -12.88
C GLY A 219 -0.87 34.78 -13.71
N ASN A 220 -0.05 33.97 -13.05
CA ASN A 220 0.72 32.90 -13.67
C ASN A 220 -0.03 31.56 -13.64
N TRP A 221 -1.27 31.45 -13.15
CA TRP A 221 -2.07 30.20 -13.11
C TRP A 221 -3.36 30.37 -13.90
N ALA A 222 -3.30 30.16 -15.23
CA ALA A 222 -4.44 30.22 -16.13
C ALA A 222 -4.63 28.92 -16.93
N ASN A 223 -5.89 28.49 -17.10
CA ASN A 223 -6.32 27.22 -17.70
C ASN A 223 -5.94 27.00 -19.19
N THR A 224 -5.10 27.86 -19.76
CA THR A 224 -4.78 27.89 -21.20
C THR A 224 -3.27 27.92 -21.50
N ALA A 225 -2.40 27.84 -20.50
CA ALA A 225 -0.95 28.03 -20.68
C ALA A 225 -0.17 26.75 -20.35
N SER A 226 0.49 26.14 -21.34
CA SER A 226 1.38 25.00 -21.13
C SER A 226 2.55 25.35 -20.21
N VAL A 227 3.00 24.41 -19.36
CA VAL A 227 4.23 24.59 -18.56
C VAL A 227 5.39 24.94 -19.51
N PRO A 228 6.08 26.08 -19.33
CA PRO A 228 7.13 26.53 -20.21
C PRO A 228 8.32 25.58 -20.12
N ASN A 229 8.99 25.40 -21.26
CA ASN A 229 10.19 24.58 -21.32
C ASN A 229 11.38 25.33 -20.70
N GLY A 230 12.16 24.64 -19.86
CA GLY A 230 13.36 25.16 -19.20
C GLY A 230 13.77 24.23 -18.07
N SER A 231 15.06 24.11 -17.77
CA SER A 231 15.57 23.20 -16.72
C SER A 231 15.31 23.68 -15.29
N ASP A 232 15.03 24.97 -15.13
CA ASP A 232 14.94 25.65 -13.82
C ASP A 232 13.49 25.97 -13.42
N VAL A 233 12.51 25.28 -14.02
CA VAL A 233 11.09 25.51 -13.70
C VAL A 233 10.82 25.03 -12.28
N GLN A 234 10.44 25.96 -11.40
CA GLN A 234 9.97 25.68 -10.05
C GLN A 234 8.44 25.87 -9.98
N LEU A 235 7.76 24.87 -9.44
CA LEU A 235 6.32 24.90 -9.21
C LEU A 235 6.06 25.03 -7.70
N ASP A 236 5.33 26.07 -7.33
CA ASP A 236 4.95 26.30 -5.94
C ASP A 236 3.44 26.09 -5.79
N LEU A 237 3.06 24.96 -5.22
CA LEU A 237 1.68 24.59 -4.91
C LEU A 237 1.21 25.25 -3.60
N GLY A 238 1.86 26.30 -3.11
CA GLY A 238 1.46 27.07 -1.94
C GLY A 238 0.43 28.16 -2.25
N PHE A 239 -0.80 27.79 -2.62
CA PHE A 239 -1.92 28.74 -2.67
C PHE A 239 -2.79 28.58 -1.43
N SER A 240 -3.18 29.71 -0.82
CA SER A 240 -3.96 29.70 0.41
C SER A 240 -5.34 29.09 0.16
N GLN A 241 -5.59 27.93 0.78
CA GLN A 241 -6.83 27.13 0.79
C GLN A 241 -6.94 26.00 -0.25
N PHE A 242 -5.85 25.24 -0.48
CA PHE A 242 -6.04 23.88 -0.99
C PHE A 242 -6.83 23.04 0.02
N GLU A 243 -7.90 22.41 -0.47
CA GLU A 243 -8.74 21.46 0.25
C GLU A 243 -8.24 20.03 -0.01
N ALA A 244 -8.48 19.11 0.92
CA ALA A 244 -7.99 17.73 0.81
C ALA A 244 -8.54 16.94 -0.40
N SER A 245 -9.59 17.44 -1.06
CA SER A 245 -10.17 16.85 -2.27
C SER A 245 -9.56 17.37 -3.56
N ASP A 246 -8.70 18.38 -3.50
CA ASP A 246 -8.21 19.05 -4.70
C ASP A 246 -7.27 18.13 -5.51
N GLN A 247 -7.51 18.12 -6.81
CA GLN A 247 -6.70 17.40 -7.79
C GLN A 247 -6.02 18.41 -8.68
N ILE A 248 -4.68 18.40 -8.68
CA ILE A 248 -3.87 19.21 -9.60
C ILE A 248 -3.51 18.36 -10.80
N VAL A 249 -3.84 18.88 -11.97
CA VAL A 249 -3.45 18.33 -13.26
C VAL A 249 -2.29 19.13 -13.81
N LEU A 250 -1.12 18.49 -13.91
CA LEU A 250 0.03 19.03 -14.62
C LEU A 250 0.02 18.51 -16.05
N ASP A 251 -0.41 19.35 -16.99
CA ASP A 251 -0.20 19.08 -18.42
C ASP A 251 1.24 19.47 -18.80
N VAL A 252 2.11 18.47 -18.83
CA VAL A 252 3.54 18.63 -19.12
C VAL A 252 3.77 18.36 -20.61
N THR A 253 3.98 19.42 -21.38
CA THR A 253 4.42 19.30 -22.78
C THR A 253 5.70 18.47 -22.86
N PRO A 254 5.85 17.55 -23.84
CA PRO A 254 7.08 16.76 -23.99
C PRO A 254 8.34 17.65 -24.00
N GLY A 255 9.29 17.37 -23.10
CA GLY A 255 10.57 18.08 -23.00
C GLY A 255 10.68 19.09 -21.86
N VAL A 256 9.60 19.40 -21.15
CA VAL A 256 9.63 20.25 -19.94
C VAL A 256 10.28 19.49 -18.78
N ALA A 257 11.19 20.14 -18.04
CA ALA A 257 11.91 19.53 -16.93
C ALA A 257 11.93 20.46 -15.71
N LEU A 258 11.60 19.94 -14.53
CA LEU A 258 11.44 20.74 -13.31
C LEU A 258 12.75 20.78 -12.50
N ALA A 259 12.99 21.91 -11.83
CA ALA A 259 13.99 22.04 -10.77
C ALA A 259 13.40 21.82 -9.37
N GLY A 260 12.10 22.09 -9.18
CA GLY A 260 11.48 21.80 -7.90
C GLY A 260 9.96 21.91 -7.85
N LEU A 261 9.41 21.30 -6.80
CA LEU A 261 8.00 21.30 -6.45
C LEU A 261 7.84 21.61 -4.96
N THR A 262 7.14 22.68 -4.62
CA THR A 262 6.91 23.10 -3.23
C THR A 262 5.43 22.97 -2.90
N PHE A 263 5.10 22.47 -1.71
CA PHE A 263 3.77 22.55 -1.12
C PHE A 263 3.89 23.02 0.32
N ASP A 264 3.86 24.33 0.52
CA ASP A 264 4.22 24.98 1.78
C ASP A 264 3.06 25.77 2.45
N GLN A 265 2.01 26.15 1.71
CA GLN A 265 0.86 26.94 2.21
C GLN A 265 -0.48 26.19 2.31
N GLY A 266 -0.49 24.84 2.34
CA GLY A 266 -1.71 24.05 2.53
C GLY A 266 -2.34 24.16 3.92
N ALA A 267 -3.63 23.84 4.06
CA ALA A 267 -4.28 23.73 5.37
C ALA A 267 -3.73 22.51 6.14
N PRO A 268 -3.38 22.58 7.44
CA PRO A 268 -2.81 21.45 8.18
C PRO A 268 -3.63 20.15 8.01
N GLY A 269 -2.97 19.07 7.60
CA GLY A 269 -3.63 17.78 7.29
C GLY A 269 -4.09 17.63 5.85
N CYS A 270 -3.97 18.67 5.01
CA CYS A 270 -4.38 18.60 3.62
C CYS A 270 -3.50 17.60 2.84
N THR A 271 -4.17 16.83 2.00
CA THR A 271 -3.54 15.95 1.02
C THR A 271 -3.80 16.52 -0.36
N LEU A 272 -2.73 16.79 -1.10
CA LEU A 272 -2.79 17.29 -2.46
C LEU A 272 -2.32 16.20 -3.41
N THR A 273 -3.06 15.94 -4.49
CA THR A 273 -2.68 14.96 -5.49
C THR A 273 -2.33 15.63 -6.80
N VAL A 274 -1.17 15.28 -7.35
CA VAL A 274 -0.66 15.72 -8.65
C VAL A 274 -0.79 14.56 -9.64
N THR A 275 -1.47 14.81 -10.75
CA THR A 275 -1.66 13.87 -11.87
C THR A 275 -1.26 14.53 -13.19
N CYS A 276 -0.92 13.75 -14.23
CA CYS A 276 -0.62 14.28 -15.57
C CYS A 276 -1.54 13.71 -16.68
N PRO A 277 -2.89 13.89 -16.62
CA PRO A 277 -3.80 13.40 -17.64
C PRO A 277 -3.56 14.07 -18.99
N GLY A 278 -3.39 13.27 -20.05
CA GLY A 278 -3.26 13.76 -21.44
C GLY A 278 -1.84 13.75 -22.01
N ALA A 279 -0.80 13.58 -21.19
CA ALA A 279 0.57 13.43 -21.67
C ALA A 279 0.81 12.03 -22.29
N VAL A 280 1.57 11.96 -23.39
CA VAL A 280 1.89 10.70 -24.11
C VAL A 280 2.58 9.67 -23.20
N THR A 281 3.27 10.12 -22.14
CA THR A 281 4.02 9.25 -21.21
C THR A 281 3.53 9.30 -19.76
N ASN A 282 2.56 10.16 -19.39
CA ASN A 282 2.13 10.40 -17.99
C ASN A 282 3.31 10.43 -17.00
N THR A 283 4.28 11.31 -17.27
CA THR A 283 5.56 11.38 -16.57
C THR A 283 5.88 12.80 -16.12
N LEU A 284 6.27 12.98 -14.86
CA LEU A 284 6.85 14.20 -14.31
C LEU A 284 8.37 14.13 -14.40
N THR A 285 9.02 15.08 -15.07
CA THR A 285 10.49 15.06 -15.30
C THR A 285 11.22 16.10 -14.46
N PHE A 286 12.32 15.73 -13.80
CA PHE A 286 13.26 16.65 -13.14
C PHE A 286 14.56 16.79 -13.94
N ALA A 287 15.03 18.02 -14.22
CA ALA A 287 16.05 18.33 -15.24
C ALA A 287 17.51 18.04 -14.83
N ALA A 288 17.77 18.00 -13.53
CA ALA A 288 19.03 17.68 -12.91
C ALA A 288 18.70 17.25 -11.47
N ASP A 289 19.28 17.92 -10.48
CA ASP A 289 18.88 17.78 -9.09
C ASP A 289 17.53 18.47 -8.85
N GLY A 290 16.52 17.70 -8.47
CA GLY A 290 15.17 18.18 -8.15
C GLY A 290 14.98 18.34 -6.65
N THR A 291 14.25 19.37 -6.21
CA THR A 291 13.80 19.49 -4.82
C THR A 291 12.28 19.34 -4.72
N VAL A 292 11.81 18.55 -3.76
CA VAL A 292 10.39 18.52 -3.37
C VAL A 292 10.29 18.94 -1.92
N CYS A 293 9.64 20.07 -1.65
CA CYS A 293 9.40 20.56 -0.30
C CYS A 293 7.94 20.34 0.08
N VAL A 294 7.67 19.71 1.23
CA VAL A 294 6.30 19.49 1.74
C VAL A 294 6.24 19.97 3.18
N ALA A 295 5.43 20.99 3.47
CA ALA A 295 5.30 21.57 4.80
C ALA A 295 4.74 20.59 5.84
N GLU A 296 4.98 20.89 7.11
CA GLU A 296 4.50 20.10 8.24
C GLU A 296 2.98 19.88 8.19
N GLY A 297 2.55 18.66 8.49
CA GLY A 297 1.13 18.27 8.45
C GLY A 297 0.55 18.09 7.05
N GLN A 298 1.29 18.41 5.98
CA GLN A 298 0.83 18.24 4.59
C GLN A 298 1.23 16.88 4.01
N THR A 299 0.44 16.41 3.04
CA THR A 299 0.79 15.28 2.19
C THR A 299 0.70 15.68 0.71
N LEU A 300 1.78 15.45 -0.05
CA LEU A 300 1.81 15.62 -1.49
C LEU A 300 1.90 14.26 -2.17
N VAL A 301 0.90 13.89 -2.95
CA VAL A 301 0.84 12.63 -3.70
C VAL A 301 1.18 12.89 -5.16
N LEU A 302 2.21 12.22 -5.67
CA LEU A 302 2.53 12.18 -7.09
C LEU A 302 1.93 10.91 -7.70
N ASP A 303 0.71 11.01 -8.25
CA ASP A 303 0.03 9.94 -8.98
C ASP A 303 0.38 9.97 -10.47
N THR A 304 1.67 9.96 -10.74
CA THR A 304 2.28 10.01 -12.08
C THR A 304 3.64 9.34 -12.02
N ASP A 305 4.14 8.83 -13.15
CA ASP A 305 5.51 8.30 -13.16
C ASP A 305 6.48 9.48 -12.95
N VAL A 306 7.51 9.29 -12.12
CA VAL A 306 8.51 10.32 -11.86
C VAL A 306 9.81 9.94 -12.56
N PHE A 307 10.28 10.81 -13.44
CA PHE A 307 11.52 10.64 -14.18
C PHE A 307 12.56 11.66 -13.74
N MET A 308 13.76 11.19 -13.41
CA MET A 308 14.82 12.05 -12.87
C MET A 308 16.05 12.04 -13.77
N ASN A 309 16.58 13.23 -14.06
CA ASN A 309 17.88 13.42 -14.71
C ASN A 309 19.01 13.74 -13.72
N GLY A 310 18.73 13.80 -12.42
CA GLY A 310 19.68 14.02 -11.30
C GLY A 310 19.11 13.53 -9.96
N HIS A 311 19.69 13.96 -8.84
CA HIS A 311 19.25 13.55 -7.50
C HIS A 311 17.89 14.18 -7.14
N LEU A 312 17.16 13.59 -6.19
CA LEU A 312 15.93 14.14 -5.65
C LEU A 312 16.12 14.46 -4.17
N PHE A 313 15.88 15.70 -3.78
CA PHE A 313 15.95 16.18 -2.42
C PHE A 313 14.54 16.40 -1.87
N LYS A 314 14.13 15.60 -0.89
CA LYS A 314 12.89 15.82 -0.12
C LYS A 314 13.19 16.61 1.14
N THR A 315 12.57 17.79 1.27
CA THR A 315 12.64 18.72 2.41
C THR A 315 11.25 19.02 2.98
N GLY A 316 11.17 19.73 4.10
CA GLY A 316 9.94 19.98 4.85
C GLY A 316 9.44 18.76 5.63
N LEU A 317 8.80 19.00 6.77
CA LEU A 317 8.38 17.94 7.72
C LEU A 317 7.19 17.10 7.26
N GLY A 318 6.53 17.46 6.15
CA GLY A 318 5.38 16.73 5.60
C GLY A 318 5.74 15.45 4.82
N THR A 319 4.72 14.82 4.26
CA THR A 319 4.82 13.53 3.56
C THR A 319 4.79 13.70 2.04
N LEU A 320 5.76 13.11 1.34
CA LEU A 320 5.71 12.91 -0.11
C LEU A 320 5.31 11.46 -0.42
N VAL A 321 4.29 11.26 -1.25
CA VAL A 321 3.88 9.93 -1.72
C VAL A 321 4.25 9.76 -3.18
N LEU A 322 5.06 8.74 -3.48
CA LEU A 322 5.41 8.30 -4.82
C LEU A 322 4.52 7.11 -5.16
N ASP A 323 3.40 7.37 -5.82
CA ASP A 323 2.33 6.37 -5.98
C ASP A 323 2.55 5.46 -7.21
N ARG A 324 3.32 5.94 -8.20
CA ARG A 324 3.70 5.20 -9.41
C ARG A 324 5.21 5.01 -9.54
N ASN A 325 5.69 4.72 -10.75
CA ASN A 325 7.07 4.32 -10.96
C ASN A 325 8.00 5.52 -10.86
N VAL A 326 9.17 5.30 -10.28
CA VAL A 326 10.26 6.27 -10.24
C VAL A 326 11.42 5.70 -11.05
N ALA A 327 11.76 6.39 -12.12
CA ALA A 327 12.79 5.99 -13.08
C ALA A 327 13.82 7.10 -13.27
N SER A 328 14.95 6.72 -13.84
CA SER A 328 16.05 7.64 -14.09
C SER A 328 16.68 7.44 -15.46
N ALA A 329 17.22 8.53 -16.04
CA ALA A 329 17.75 8.52 -17.40
C ALA A 329 19.11 7.79 -17.53
N SER A 330 19.94 7.82 -16.49
CA SER A 330 21.28 7.22 -16.54
C SER A 330 21.27 5.72 -16.27
N ALA A 331 21.99 4.98 -17.11
CA ALA A 331 22.27 3.56 -16.88
C ALA A 331 23.29 3.32 -15.76
N ALA A 332 23.96 4.36 -15.26
CA ALA A 332 25.06 4.25 -14.30
C ALA A 332 24.64 4.08 -12.84
N GLY A 333 23.39 4.36 -12.45
CA GLY A 333 22.91 4.10 -11.08
C GLY A 333 23.31 5.14 -10.01
N ASP A 334 23.77 6.32 -10.40
CA ASP A 334 24.29 7.34 -9.46
C ASP A 334 23.21 8.18 -8.75
N PHE A 335 21.93 7.98 -9.05
CA PHE A 335 20.86 8.84 -8.52
C PHE A 335 20.51 8.52 -7.08
N ARG A 336 20.14 9.56 -6.35
CA ARG A 336 19.82 9.47 -4.92
C ARG A 336 18.53 10.18 -4.64
N LEU A 337 17.66 9.51 -3.89
CA LEU A 337 16.57 10.14 -3.16
C LEU A 337 17.10 10.49 -1.76
N TYR A 338 17.48 11.75 -1.58
CA TYR A 338 17.85 12.32 -0.30
C TYR A 338 16.60 12.77 0.43
N ILE A 339 16.26 12.14 1.56
CA ILE A 339 15.15 12.58 2.41
C ILE A 339 15.78 13.29 3.59
N ARG A 340 15.83 14.61 3.49
CA ARG A 340 16.39 15.47 4.53
C ARG A 340 15.36 15.69 5.62
N GLU A 341 14.09 15.83 5.29
CA GLU A 341 13.05 16.12 6.28
C GLU A 341 11.74 15.41 5.95
N GLY A 342 10.98 15.13 7.01
CA GLY A 342 9.67 14.49 6.91
C GLY A 342 9.77 13.05 6.43
N ARG A 343 8.78 12.65 5.62
CA ARG A 343 8.55 11.26 5.25
C ARG A 343 8.38 11.12 3.74
N VAL A 344 8.91 10.04 3.16
CA VAL A 344 8.54 9.57 1.83
C VAL A 344 7.84 8.22 1.95
N VAL A 345 6.68 8.09 1.31
CA VAL A 345 5.99 6.81 1.13
C VAL A 345 6.06 6.43 -0.34
N ASN A 346 6.60 5.26 -0.65
CA ASN A 346 6.65 4.73 -2.00
C ASN A 346 5.74 3.51 -2.13
N ARG A 347 4.90 3.52 -3.15
CA ARG A 347 3.98 2.42 -3.48
C ARG A 347 4.20 1.84 -4.87
N GLY A 348 5.01 2.51 -5.70
CA GLY A 348 5.38 2.06 -7.03
C GLY A 348 6.77 1.43 -7.13
N SER A 349 7.22 1.24 -8.38
CA SER A 349 8.52 0.62 -8.65
C SER A 349 9.64 1.66 -8.66
N ILE A 350 10.79 1.33 -8.07
CA ILE A 350 12.02 2.12 -8.10
C ILE A 350 13.14 1.27 -8.71
N SER A 351 13.92 1.87 -9.61
CA SER A 351 15.12 1.23 -10.14
C SER A 351 16.29 2.21 -10.25
N ARG A 352 17.53 1.69 -10.16
CA ARG A 352 18.78 2.46 -10.34
C ARG A 352 18.86 3.70 -9.44
N MET A 353 18.51 3.54 -8.17
CA MET A 353 18.41 4.63 -7.21
C MET A 353 18.88 4.20 -5.83
N ALA A 354 19.67 5.03 -5.17
CA ALA A 354 19.89 4.91 -3.73
C ALA A 354 18.89 5.76 -2.93
N VAL A 355 18.34 5.18 -1.88
CA VAL A 355 17.37 5.83 -0.99
C VAL A 355 18.08 6.13 0.32
N GLN A 356 18.24 7.42 0.63
CA GLN A 356 18.98 7.92 1.77
C GLN A 356 18.09 8.84 2.63
N PRO A 357 17.31 8.28 3.57
CA PRO A 357 16.58 9.06 4.54
C PRO A 357 17.52 9.53 5.63
N ALA A 358 18.31 10.58 5.39
CA ALA A 358 19.37 10.95 6.31
C ALA A 358 19.60 12.46 6.32
N ASN A 359 19.63 13.03 7.52
CA ASN A 359 19.87 14.46 7.73
C ASN A 359 20.91 14.70 8.83
N ALA A 360 21.88 15.55 8.49
CA ALA A 360 22.93 16.10 9.34
C ALA A 360 22.43 16.69 10.67
N SER A 361 21.20 17.22 10.71
CA SER A 361 20.65 17.95 11.86
C SER A 361 20.05 17.07 12.96
N ARG A 362 20.04 15.73 12.83
CA ARG A 362 19.48 14.77 13.81
C ARG A 362 18.05 15.15 14.27
N LEU A 363 17.21 15.52 13.31
CA LEU A 363 15.82 15.93 13.56
C LEU A 363 15.04 14.87 14.35
N VAL A 364 14.03 15.34 15.09
CA VAL A 364 13.08 14.50 15.83
C VAL A 364 11.66 14.87 15.35
N PRO A 365 10.94 13.94 14.69
CA PRO A 365 11.35 12.59 14.30
C PRO A 365 12.45 12.60 13.21
N PRO A 366 13.25 11.52 13.09
CA PRO A 366 14.23 11.39 12.00
C PRO A 366 13.52 11.29 10.64
N PRO A 367 14.17 11.67 9.53
CA PRO A 367 13.63 11.44 8.19
C PRO A 367 13.38 9.94 7.96
N GLU A 368 12.28 9.66 7.27
CA GLU A 368 11.77 8.31 7.10
C GLU A 368 11.47 8.02 5.63
N TYR A 369 11.92 6.86 5.16
CA TYR A 369 11.43 6.24 3.94
C TYR A 369 10.56 5.04 4.28
N VAL A 370 9.39 4.93 3.64
CA VAL A 370 8.48 3.79 3.80
C VAL A 370 8.12 3.21 2.45
N GLN A 371 8.44 1.93 2.27
CA GLN A 371 7.91 1.11 1.19
C GLN A 371 6.61 0.45 1.65
N GLU A 372 5.52 0.67 0.91
CA GLU A 372 4.18 0.22 1.30
C GLU A 372 3.47 -0.52 0.16
N GLY A 373 2.78 -1.60 0.51
CA GLY A 373 1.95 -2.37 -0.42
C GLY A 373 2.73 -3.42 -1.21
N SER A 374 1.99 -4.37 -1.76
CA SER A 374 2.56 -5.51 -2.52
C SER A 374 3.10 -5.13 -3.90
N ARG A 375 2.71 -3.96 -4.42
CA ARG A 375 3.13 -3.46 -5.75
C ARG A 375 4.48 -2.74 -5.72
N ALA A 376 4.95 -2.35 -4.54
CA ALA A 376 6.19 -1.61 -4.41
C ALA A 376 7.40 -2.53 -4.63
N VAL A 377 8.23 -2.23 -5.62
CA VAL A 377 9.39 -3.04 -5.98
C VAL A 377 10.61 -2.15 -6.12
N MET A 378 11.66 -2.48 -5.37
CA MET A 378 13.00 -1.92 -5.54
C MET A 378 13.91 -2.97 -6.15
N GLN A 379 14.43 -2.71 -7.34
CA GLN A 379 15.30 -3.66 -8.03
C GLN A 379 16.24 -2.97 -9.02
N ASN A 380 17.20 -3.72 -9.57
CA ASN A 380 18.14 -3.25 -10.60
C ASN A 380 18.98 -2.05 -10.13
N ARG A 381 20.02 -2.32 -9.33
CA ARG A 381 20.98 -1.33 -8.79
C ARG A 381 20.33 -0.34 -7.83
N VAL A 382 19.54 -0.86 -6.89
CA VAL A 382 18.99 -0.07 -5.77
C VAL A 382 19.85 -0.27 -4.53
N PHE A 383 19.89 0.72 -3.65
CA PHE A 383 20.62 0.66 -2.39
C PHE A 383 19.91 1.46 -1.29
N ALA A 384 19.72 0.88 -0.11
CA ALA A 384 19.12 1.58 1.04
C ALA A 384 20.22 2.01 2.01
N LEU A 385 20.29 3.31 2.33
CA LEU A 385 21.29 3.91 3.24
C LEU A 385 20.61 4.82 4.29
N PRO A 386 19.98 4.25 5.33
CA PRO A 386 19.38 5.04 6.40
C PRO A 386 20.37 5.97 7.14
N GLY A 387 21.62 5.58 7.30
CA GLY A 387 22.67 6.45 7.87
C GLY A 387 23.87 6.52 6.94
N TYR A 388 24.24 7.72 6.47
CA TYR A 388 25.44 7.91 5.67
C TYR A 388 26.17 9.21 6.04
N TRP A 389 27.48 9.27 5.85
CA TRP A 389 28.28 10.45 6.17
C TRP A 389 28.63 11.21 4.89
N THR A 390 28.14 12.45 4.75
CA THR A 390 28.42 13.31 3.60
C THR A 390 29.49 14.38 3.87
N GLY A 391 30.25 14.29 4.96
CA GLY A 391 31.37 15.20 5.21
C GLY A 391 31.24 16.16 6.40
N VAL A 392 30.03 16.40 6.94
CA VAL A 392 29.82 17.55 7.85
C VAL A 392 29.14 17.22 9.18
N ASN A 393 28.24 16.23 9.28
CA ASN A 393 27.58 15.84 10.54
C ASN A 393 26.99 14.41 10.50
N ALA A 394 26.78 13.86 11.70
CA ALA A 394 26.19 12.53 11.97
C ALA A 394 24.72 12.43 11.54
N GLU A 395 24.44 11.87 10.37
CA GLU A 395 23.07 11.71 9.88
C GLU A 395 22.30 10.59 10.60
N ARG A 396 20.99 10.78 10.80
CA ARG A 396 20.07 9.77 11.35
C ARG A 396 18.90 9.50 10.41
N GLY A 397 18.48 8.23 10.31
CA GLY A 397 17.44 7.83 9.38
C GLY A 397 16.78 6.49 9.60
N VAL A 398 15.58 6.34 9.03
CA VAL A 398 14.79 5.12 9.11
C VAL A 398 14.29 4.70 7.73
N PHE A 399 14.47 3.42 7.39
CA PHE A 399 13.84 2.77 6.24
C PHE A 399 12.88 1.70 6.74
N VAL A 400 11.61 1.77 6.34
CA VAL A 400 10.57 0.82 6.74
C VAL A 400 10.04 0.10 5.49
N GLN A 401 9.94 -1.22 5.55
CA GLN A 401 9.33 -2.06 4.53
C GLN A 401 8.08 -2.75 5.08
N ARG A 402 6.91 -2.39 4.55
CA ARG A 402 5.58 -2.90 4.92
C ARG A 402 4.97 -3.82 3.85
N GLY A 403 5.80 -4.38 2.99
CA GLY A 403 5.36 -5.18 1.85
C GLY A 403 6.30 -5.05 0.66
N GLY A 404 5.90 -5.64 -0.47
CA GLY A 404 6.65 -5.56 -1.71
C GLY A 404 8.01 -6.27 -1.64
N VAL A 405 8.89 -5.94 -2.58
CA VAL A 405 10.22 -6.57 -2.72
C VAL A 405 11.32 -5.52 -2.75
N VAL A 406 12.40 -5.78 -2.01
CA VAL A 406 13.68 -5.07 -2.10
C VAL A 406 14.73 -6.08 -2.54
N ASP A 407 15.05 -6.05 -3.84
CA ASP A 407 15.99 -6.96 -4.49
C ASP A 407 17.31 -6.23 -4.79
N LEU A 408 18.34 -6.59 -4.03
CA LEU A 408 19.70 -6.07 -4.14
C LEU A 408 20.66 -7.09 -4.78
N THR A 409 20.13 -8.13 -5.45
CA THR A 409 20.94 -9.19 -6.06
C THR A 409 21.84 -8.67 -7.18
N THR A 410 21.37 -7.66 -7.93
CA THR A 410 22.17 -6.96 -8.93
C THR A 410 23.13 -6.01 -8.24
N PRO A 411 24.47 -6.19 -8.37
CA PRO A 411 25.44 -5.30 -7.73
C PRO A 411 25.17 -3.85 -8.09
N SER A 412 25.06 -3.01 -7.06
CA SER A 412 24.93 -1.57 -7.24
C SER A 412 26.19 -1.01 -7.89
N VAL A 413 26.07 -0.04 -8.80
CA VAL A 413 27.26 0.60 -9.38
C VAL A 413 27.87 1.49 -8.30
N GLN A 414 29.08 1.14 -7.87
CA GLN A 414 30.04 2.00 -7.18
C GLN A 414 29.48 2.99 -6.14
N PHE A 415 28.69 2.55 -5.15
CA PHE A 415 28.31 3.43 -4.04
C PHE A 415 29.46 3.70 -3.05
N PHE A 416 30.62 3.03 -3.19
CA PHE A 416 31.73 3.17 -2.23
C PHE A 416 33.16 2.98 -2.78
N ASN A 417 33.39 2.67 -4.06
CA ASN A 417 34.67 2.08 -4.52
C ASN A 417 35.11 0.79 -3.78
N VAL A 418 34.37 0.35 -2.76
CA VAL A 418 34.50 -0.94 -2.06
C VAL A 418 33.20 -1.73 -2.26
N GLY A 419 33.30 -2.98 -2.69
CA GLY A 419 32.17 -3.84 -3.04
C GLY A 419 31.28 -4.17 -1.85
N VAL A 420 30.30 -3.30 -1.56
CA VAL A 420 29.30 -3.45 -0.51
C VAL A 420 27.93 -3.68 -1.14
N GLY A 421 27.25 -4.76 -0.74
CA GLY A 421 25.94 -5.15 -1.27
C GLY A 421 24.74 -4.57 -0.52
N PHE A 422 24.93 -4.17 0.74
CA PHE A 422 23.91 -3.54 1.60
C PHE A 422 24.59 -2.86 2.80
N MET A 423 24.10 -1.68 3.23
CA MET A 423 24.60 -1.01 4.43
C MET A 423 23.50 -0.22 5.14
N ILE A 424 23.30 -0.42 6.46
CA ILE A 424 22.26 0.35 7.20
C ILE A 424 22.80 1.69 7.70
N ALA A 425 24.01 1.72 8.26
CA ALA A 425 24.64 2.94 8.73
C ALA A 425 26.12 2.97 8.35
N GLY A 426 26.62 4.08 7.82
CA GLY A 426 27.99 4.22 7.34
C GLY A 426 28.60 5.59 7.65
N GLY A 427 29.78 5.59 8.27
CA GLY A 427 30.54 6.80 8.58
C GLY A 427 30.28 7.37 9.98
N SER A 428 31.19 8.23 10.42
CA SER A 428 31.32 8.55 11.84
C SER A 428 30.11 9.28 12.42
N GLY A 429 29.58 8.74 13.53
CA GLY A 429 28.46 9.27 14.29
C GLY A 429 27.08 8.98 13.69
N THR A 430 26.99 8.34 12.52
CA THR A 430 25.70 8.07 11.85
C THR A 430 24.88 7.01 12.59
N GLU A 431 23.55 7.14 12.56
CA GLU A 431 22.64 6.09 13.04
C GLU A 431 21.58 5.75 12.00
N GLY A 432 21.47 4.47 11.66
CA GLY A 432 20.52 3.99 10.68
C GLY A 432 19.68 2.86 11.24
N ARG A 433 18.40 2.83 10.87
CA ARG A 433 17.51 1.71 11.16
C ARG A 433 16.83 1.22 9.90
N TYR A 434 16.87 -0.09 9.68
CA TYR A 434 16.06 -0.77 8.68
C TYR A 434 15.01 -1.61 9.39
N VAL A 435 13.73 -1.43 9.05
CA VAL A 435 12.60 -2.11 9.69
C VAL A 435 11.83 -2.91 8.64
N LEU A 436 11.91 -4.23 8.71
CA LEU A 436 11.15 -5.17 7.88
C LEU A 436 9.91 -5.65 8.65
N GLU A 437 8.76 -5.07 8.34
CA GLU A 437 7.45 -5.45 8.91
C GLU A 437 6.73 -6.46 8.00
N GLY A 438 7.02 -6.46 6.70
CA GLY A 438 6.46 -7.41 5.72
C GLY A 438 7.13 -7.30 4.36
N GLY A 439 6.86 -8.26 3.46
CA GLY A 439 7.49 -8.33 2.13
C GLY A 439 8.77 -9.17 2.11
N GLU A 440 9.60 -8.94 1.10
CA GLU A 440 10.85 -9.66 0.88
C GLU A 440 12.05 -8.71 0.72
N LEU A 441 13.15 -8.99 1.42
CA LEU A 441 14.46 -8.35 1.27
C LEU A 441 15.48 -9.39 0.83
N ILE A 442 16.21 -9.14 -0.25
CA ILE A 442 17.25 -10.05 -0.78
C ILE A 442 18.54 -9.26 -0.97
N THR A 443 19.63 -9.66 -0.29
CA THR A 443 20.92 -8.98 -0.44
C THR A 443 21.76 -9.52 -1.60
N CYS A 444 22.82 -8.80 -1.95
CA CYS A 444 23.72 -9.18 -3.02
C CYS A 444 24.45 -10.51 -2.71
N PRO A 445 24.49 -11.48 -3.64
CA PRO A 445 25.22 -12.74 -3.44
C PRO A 445 26.73 -12.59 -3.55
N THR A 446 27.22 -11.58 -4.27
CA THR A 446 28.65 -11.40 -4.52
C THR A 446 29.32 -10.45 -3.53
N TRP A 447 28.57 -9.55 -2.90
CA TRP A 447 29.11 -8.52 -2.01
C TRP A 447 28.44 -8.59 -0.63
N PRO A 448 29.21 -8.46 0.46
CA PRO A 448 28.69 -8.57 1.81
C PRO A 448 27.69 -7.45 2.16
N ALA A 449 26.75 -7.78 3.03
CA ALA A 449 25.87 -6.84 3.71
C ALA A 449 26.49 -6.44 5.06
N TYR A 450 26.50 -5.13 5.35
CA TYR A 450 26.96 -4.59 6.63
C TYR A 450 25.80 -3.95 7.38
N VAL A 451 25.67 -4.24 8.68
CA VAL A 451 24.71 -3.50 9.51
C VAL A 451 25.28 -2.12 9.85
N SER A 452 26.54 -2.04 10.28
CA SER A 452 27.17 -0.77 10.64
C SER A 452 28.55 -0.57 10.06
N GLY A 453 28.84 0.70 9.76
CA GLY A 453 30.11 1.23 9.34
C GLY A 453 30.99 1.79 10.44
N ASN A 454 32.07 2.46 10.04
CA ASN A 454 33.08 3.01 10.94
C ASN A 454 32.50 4.10 11.84
N TYR A 455 32.60 3.89 13.16
CA TYR A 455 31.99 4.74 14.19
C TYR A 455 30.49 5.00 13.98
N ALA A 456 29.76 4.08 13.32
CA ALA A 456 28.34 4.17 13.04
C ALA A 456 27.52 3.23 13.92
N ARG A 457 26.21 3.46 14.03
CA ARG A 457 25.25 2.57 14.70
C ARG A 457 24.15 2.14 13.74
N GLY A 458 24.18 0.89 13.31
CA GLY A 458 23.16 0.30 12.45
C GLY A 458 22.30 -0.69 13.22
N VAL A 459 20.99 -0.71 12.94
CA VAL A 459 20.09 -1.74 13.48
C VAL A 459 19.16 -2.25 12.37
N PHE A 460 19.20 -3.55 12.13
CA PHE A 460 18.19 -4.27 11.36
C PHE A 460 17.12 -4.79 12.31
N CYS A 461 15.86 -4.46 12.06
CA CYS A 461 14.72 -4.94 12.83
C CYS A 461 13.79 -5.69 11.90
N GLN A 462 13.38 -6.89 12.29
CA GLN A 462 12.44 -7.70 11.53
C GLN A 462 11.31 -8.19 12.44
N SER A 463 10.08 -7.82 12.08
CA SER A 463 8.83 -8.19 12.76
C SER A 463 7.84 -8.90 11.83
N GLY A 464 8.26 -9.19 10.59
CA GLY A 464 7.50 -9.96 9.62
C GLY A 464 8.30 -10.17 8.34
N GLY A 465 7.64 -10.64 7.28
CA GLY A 465 8.28 -10.84 5.97
C GLY A 465 9.42 -11.87 5.97
N THR A 466 10.19 -11.86 4.87
CA THR A 466 11.38 -12.69 4.68
C THR A 466 12.58 -11.83 4.31
N SER A 467 13.70 -12.00 4.99
CA SER A 467 14.98 -11.42 4.59
C SER A 467 15.95 -12.53 4.19
N THR A 468 16.75 -12.31 3.15
CA THR A 468 17.78 -13.26 2.69
C THR A 468 19.11 -12.56 2.61
N PHE A 469 20.03 -12.95 3.48
CA PHE A 469 21.40 -12.46 3.52
C PHE A 469 22.36 -13.51 2.97
N TYR A 470 22.98 -13.21 1.83
CA TYR A 470 24.01 -14.09 1.27
C TYR A 470 25.34 -14.00 2.02
N GLY A 471 25.69 -12.81 2.50
CA GLY A 471 26.72 -12.55 3.49
C GLY A 471 26.29 -11.41 4.40
N LEU A 472 26.43 -11.59 5.71
CA LEU A 472 26.05 -10.59 6.72
C LEU A 472 27.18 -10.41 7.73
N THR A 473 27.64 -9.18 7.87
CA THR A 473 28.59 -8.78 8.89
C THR A 473 28.00 -7.63 9.70
N LEU A 474 27.98 -7.77 11.03
CA LEU A 474 27.36 -6.77 11.91
C LEU A 474 28.09 -5.43 11.80
N SER A 475 29.42 -5.44 11.92
CA SER A 475 30.25 -4.24 11.80
C SER A 475 31.37 -4.46 10.79
N MET A 476 31.56 -3.53 9.85
CA MET A 476 32.59 -3.74 8.81
C MET A 476 34.00 -3.89 9.41
N PRO A 477 34.92 -4.57 8.69
CA PRO A 477 36.33 -4.66 9.09
C PRO A 477 36.97 -3.27 9.24
N SER A 478 38.00 -3.18 10.08
CA SER A 478 38.73 -1.97 10.45
C SER A 478 37.85 -0.84 11.01
N SER A 479 36.73 -1.22 11.64
CA SER A 479 35.69 -0.29 12.11
C SER A 479 35.34 -0.57 13.56
N THR A 480 34.93 0.47 14.30
CA THR A 480 34.50 0.37 15.72
C THR A 480 33.01 0.59 15.91
N GLY A 481 32.22 0.50 14.83
CA GLY A 481 30.77 0.71 14.86
C GLY A 481 30.00 -0.39 15.60
N PHE A 482 28.71 -0.14 15.86
CA PHE A 482 27.78 -1.10 16.46
C PHE A 482 26.74 -1.56 15.44
N GLY A 483 26.68 -2.87 15.19
CA GLY A 483 25.66 -3.51 14.35
C GLY A 483 24.71 -4.40 15.13
N GLY A 484 23.42 -4.07 15.14
CA GLY A 484 22.38 -4.86 15.79
C GLY A 484 21.45 -5.58 14.82
N VAL A 485 21.08 -6.83 15.12
CA VAL A 485 19.99 -7.56 14.45
C VAL A 485 18.94 -7.91 15.49
N LEU A 486 17.70 -7.45 15.28
CA LEU A 486 16.55 -7.72 16.15
C LEU A 486 15.49 -8.47 15.34
N LEU A 487 15.21 -9.71 15.70
CA LEU A 487 14.15 -10.53 15.11
C LEU A 487 13.05 -10.76 16.15
N SER A 488 11.82 -10.36 15.84
CA SER A 488 10.64 -10.66 16.67
C SER A 488 9.61 -11.54 15.98
N ASN A 489 9.60 -11.56 14.64
CA ASN A 489 8.77 -12.44 13.81
C ASN A 489 9.28 -12.41 12.35
N GLY A 490 8.72 -13.24 11.47
CA GLY A 490 9.17 -13.39 10.08
C GLY A 490 10.28 -14.44 9.94
N THR A 491 10.85 -14.54 8.73
CA THR A 491 11.97 -15.46 8.44
C THR A 491 13.23 -14.68 8.08
N LEU A 492 14.31 -14.88 8.84
CA LEU A 492 15.67 -14.44 8.54
C LEU A 492 16.44 -15.59 7.89
N ARG A 493 16.73 -15.49 6.60
CA ARG A 493 17.55 -16.46 5.88
C ARG A 493 19.00 -16.00 5.83
N VAL A 494 19.93 -16.91 6.14
CA VAL A 494 21.36 -16.68 6.03
C VAL A 494 22.02 -17.79 5.21
N ASN A 495 22.84 -17.41 4.24
CA ASN A 495 23.50 -18.36 3.33
C ASN A 495 24.99 -18.59 3.67
N SER A 496 25.51 -17.90 4.67
CA SER A 496 26.90 -18.02 5.11
C SER A 496 27.01 -17.64 6.59
N THR A 497 28.21 -17.71 7.15
CA THR A 497 28.49 -17.29 8.52
C THR A 497 28.19 -15.81 8.71
N VAL A 498 27.31 -15.50 9.67
CA VAL A 498 27.08 -14.14 10.15
C VAL A 498 28.26 -13.75 11.04
N ALA A 499 29.06 -12.78 10.61
CA ALA A 499 30.24 -12.33 11.33
C ALA A 499 29.96 -11.09 12.19
N LYS A 500 30.64 -10.94 13.33
CA LYS A 500 30.60 -9.67 14.09
C LYS A 500 31.40 -8.58 13.37
N GLY A 501 32.56 -8.94 12.83
CA GLY A 501 33.57 -8.02 12.35
C GLY A 501 34.31 -7.31 13.50
N ASP A 502 35.03 -6.23 13.19
CA ASP A 502 36.00 -5.63 14.13
C ASP A 502 35.34 -4.75 15.20
N GLY A 503 34.11 -4.28 14.94
CA GLY A 503 33.36 -3.46 15.88
C GLY A 503 32.54 -4.25 16.90
N ASN A 504 31.56 -3.59 17.50
CA ASN A 504 30.59 -4.24 18.38
C ASN A 504 29.40 -4.75 17.56
N GLY A 505 28.71 -5.75 18.09
CA GLY A 505 27.45 -6.18 17.50
C GLY A 505 26.69 -7.13 18.41
N SER A 506 25.40 -7.26 18.16
CA SER A 506 24.53 -8.17 18.89
C SER A 506 23.40 -8.67 18.02
N VAL A 507 22.98 -9.90 18.30
CA VAL A 507 21.79 -10.51 17.69
C VAL A 507 20.81 -10.81 18.81
N GLU A 508 19.61 -10.25 18.73
CA GLU A 508 18.51 -10.54 19.65
C GLU A 508 17.36 -11.19 18.88
N LEU A 509 16.98 -12.38 19.32
CA LEU A 509 15.96 -13.21 18.70
C LEU A 509 14.84 -13.42 19.73
N SER A 510 13.68 -12.83 19.49
CA SER A 510 12.50 -12.87 20.37
C SER A 510 11.31 -13.60 19.74
N GLY A 511 11.46 -14.14 18.54
CA GLY A 511 10.47 -14.94 17.84
C GLY A 511 10.86 -15.17 16.39
N GLY A 512 9.92 -15.62 15.57
CA GLY A 512 10.15 -15.88 14.15
C GLY A 512 11.05 -17.08 13.89
N ARG A 513 11.69 -17.07 12.71
CA ARG A 513 12.47 -18.20 12.17
C ARG A 513 13.81 -17.73 11.62
N VAL A 514 14.90 -18.41 11.97
CA VAL A 514 16.22 -18.30 11.36
C VAL A 514 16.44 -19.51 10.46
N GLU A 515 16.54 -19.30 9.15
CA GLU A 515 16.72 -20.34 8.15
C GLU A 515 18.15 -20.32 7.56
N MET A 516 18.88 -21.40 7.77
CA MET A 516 20.24 -21.62 7.30
C MET A 516 20.19 -22.25 5.90
N LEU A 517 20.45 -21.45 4.87
CA LEU A 517 20.32 -21.86 3.47
C LEU A 517 21.47 -22.75 2.98
N ALA A 518 22.68 -22.60 3.52
CA ALA A 518 23.85 -23.38 3.15
C ALA A 518 24.35 -24.24 4.30
N ASN A 519 25.00 -25.36 3.97
CA ASN A 519 25.69 -26.18 4.95
C ASN A 519 26.78 -25.36 5.67
N GLY A 520 26.82 -25.42 7.00
CA GLY A 520 27.74 -24.64 7.83
C GLY A 520 27.38 -23.17 8.03
N ALA A 521 26.27 -22.66 7.48
CA ALA A 521 25.80 -21.32 7.79
C ALA A 521 25.38 -21.22 9.26
N VAL A 522 25.91 -20.22 9.98
CA VAL A 522 25.81 -20.06 11.44
C VAL A 522 26.02 -18.60 11.86
N PHE A 523 25.78 -18.28 13.14
CA PHE A 523 26.37 -17.09 13.77
C PHE A 523 27.80 -17.41 14.24
N ALA A 524 28.77 -16.53 13.97
CA ALA A 524 30.16 -16.73 14.37
C ALA A 524 30.32 -16.77 15.91
N GLN A 525 31.44 -17.34 16.37
CA GLN A 525 31.70 -17.56 17.81
C GLN A 525 31.67 -16.28 18.65
N ASP A 526 32.12 -15.17 18.06
CA ASP A 526 32.22 -13.87 18.73
C ASP A 526 30.94 -13.03 18.59
N VAL A 527 29.91 -13.52 17.91
CA VAL A 527 28.61 -12.86 17.82
C VAL A 527 27.79 -13.23 19.06
N PRO A 528 27.48 -12.28 19.97
CA PRO A 528 26.59 -12.55 21.08
C PRO A 528 25.15 -12.68 20.57
N VAL A 529 24.53 -13.84 20.84
CA VAL A 529 23.14 -14.13 20.48
C VAL A 529 22.29 -14.27 21.75
N THR A 530 21.33 -13.37 21.90
CA THR A 530 20.36 -13.41 22.99
C THR A 530 19.03 -13.95 22.47
N LEU A 531 18.55 -15.04 23.07
CA LEU A 531 17.19 -15.52 22.93
C LEU A 531 16.33 -14.80 23.98
N ALA A 532 15.41 -13.95 23.53
CA ALA A 532 14.50 -13.22 24.41
C ALA A 532 13.11 -13.86 24.38
N THR A 533 12.35 -13.71 25.47
CA THR A 533 10.94 -14.12 25.48
C THR A 533 10.14 -13.14 24.63
N GLY A 534 9.48 -13.62 23.57
CA GLY A 534 8.56 -12.80 22.79
C GLY A 534 7.18 -13.42 22.61
N PRO A 535 6.27 -12.68 21.96
CA PRO A 535 4.84 -13.00 21.92
C PRO A 535 4.50 -14.30 21.18
N LEU A 536 5.44 -14.84 20.40
CA LEU A 536 5.26 -16.03 19.57
C LEU A 536 5.95 -17.29 20.14
N GLY A 537 6.51 -17.21 21.34
CA GLY A 537 7.22 -18.33 21.98
C GLY A 537 8.71 -18.38 21.62
N GLY A 538 9.26 -19.58 21.50
CA GLY A 538 10.67 -19.80 21.17
C GLY A 538 11.01 -19.45 19.72
N VAL A 539 12.28 -19.15 19.46
CA VAL A 539 12.79 -18.83 18.13
C VAL A 539 13.05 -20.13 17.37
N ALA A 540 12.54 -20.22 16.14
CA ALA A 540 12.80 -21.36 15.29
C ALA A 540 14.14 -21.25 14.57
N PHE A 541 14.93 -22.32 14.59
CA PHE A 541 16.12 -22.52 13.79
C PHE A 541 15.84 -23.64 12.80
N ALA A 542 16.22 -23.44 11.53
CA ALA A 542 15.96 -24.42 10.50
C ALA A 542 17.07 -24.51 9.46
N GLN A 543 17.50 -25.72 9.12
CA GLN A 543 18.36 -25.95 7.97
C GLN A 543 17.49 -26.20 6.72
N ALA A 544 17.85 -25.59 5.60
CA ALA A 544 17.06 -25.69 4.37
C ALA A 544 17.06 -27.10 3.73
N GLN A 545 18.05 -27.95 4.03
CA GLN A 545 18.20 -29.29 3.46
C GLN A 545 18.63 -30.31 4.52
N ALA A 546 18.31 -31.59 4.28
CA ALA A 546 18.55 -32.68 5.23
C ALA A 546 20.04 -32.97 5.50
N ASN A 547 20.89 -32.72 4.51
CA ASN A 547 22.34 -32.91 4.58
C ASN A 547 23.09 -31.65 5.08
N HIS A 548 22.37 -30.61 5.51
CA HIS A 548 22.98 -29.42 6.08
C HIS A 548 23.12 -29.56 7.59
N THR A 549 24.28 -29.15 8.09
CA THR A 549 24.59 -29.03 9.51
C THR A 549 25.00 -27.59 9.83
N SER A 550 24.40 -27.00 10.85
CA SER A 550 24.76 -25.68 11.39
C SER A 550 25.22 -25.84 12.83
N THR A 551 26.49 -25.55 13.10
CA THR A 551 27.10 -25.71 14.42
C THR A 551 27.30 -24.35 15.09
N LEU A 552 26.46 -23.99 16.06
CA LEU A 552 26.51 -22.71 16.77
C LEU A 552 27.64 -22.70 17.82
N PRO A 553 28.74 -21.97 17.57
CA PRO A 553 29.96 -22.05 18.39
C PRO A 553 30.04 -20.97 19.48
N GLY A 554 29.18 -19.95 19.39
CA GLY A 554 29.18 -18.80 20.29
C GLY A 554 28.32 -18.99 21.53
N THR A 555 28.14 -17.89 22.26
CA THR A 555 27.26 -17.86 23.43
C THR A 555 25.81 -17.63 23.03
N LEU A 556 24.91 -18.51 23.46
CA LEU A 556 23.46 -18.31 23.49
C LEU A 556 23.04 -17.98 24.93
N SER A 557 22.31 -16.89 25.13
CA SER A 557 21.85 -16.45 26.47
C SER A 557 20.41 -15.93 26.44
N GLY A 558 19.83 -15.65 27.61
CA GLY A 558 18.53 -14.98 27.73
C GLY A 558 17.37 -15.89 28.09
N SER A 559 16.17 -15.33 28.21
CA SER A 559 14.99 -16.02 28.75
C SER A 559 14.12 -16.72 27.68
N GLY A 560 14.47 -16.59 26.40
CA GLY A 560 13.74 -17.15 25.26
C GLY A 560 14.01 -18.65 25.04
N GLY A 561 13.05 -19.34 24.42
CA GLY A 561 13.19 -20.75 24.04
C GLY A 561 13.78 -20.95 22.64
N LEU A 562 14.26 -22.16 22.37
CA LEU A 562 14.79 -22.57 21.07
C LEU A 562 13.91 -23.66 20.45
N VAL A 563 13.56 -23.52 19.17
CA VAL A 563 12.85 -24.56 18.42
C VAL A 563 13.73 -25.00 17.26
N GLN A 564 14.11 -26.27 17.21
CA GLN A 564 14.72 -26.86 16.03
C GLN A 564 13.62 -27.36 15.09
N GLU A 565 13.63 -26.89 13.85
CA GLU A 565 12.73 -27.31 12.79
C GLU A 565 13.47 -27.48 11.45
N GLY A 566 12.80 -28.00 10.42
CA GLY A 566 13.45 -28.32 9.15
C GLY A 566 14.22 -29.65 9.16
N PRO A 567 14.69 -30.12 8.00
CA PRO A 567 15.17 -31.50 7.85
C PRO A 567 16.63 -31.76 8.28
N GLY A 568 17.46 -30.73 8.47
CA GLY A 568 18.90 -30.88 8.74
C GLY A 568 19.28 -30.97 10.22
N THR A 569 20.57 -30.73 10.52
CA THR A 569 21.12 -30.79 11.88
C THR A 569 21.48 -29.40 12.41
N LEU A 570 20.97 -29.04 13.58
CA LEU A 570 21.49 -27.95 14.40
C LEU A 570 22.35 -28.54 15.51
N ALA A 571 23.61 -28.11 15.61
CA ALA A 571 24.52 -28.51 16.66
C ALA A 571 24.83 -27.34 17.60
N LEU A 572 24.73 -27.57 18.90
CA LEU A 572 25.06 -26.63 19.97
C LEU A 572 26.37 -27.08 20.61
N ASN A 573 27.47 -26.38 20.31
CA ASN A 573 28.80 -26.68 20.85
C ASN A 573 29.49 -25.47 21.52
N GLY A 574 28.79 -24.34 21.62
CA GLY A 574 29.22 -23.14 22.34
C GLY A 574 28.73 -23.09 23.79
N VAL A 575 28.56 -21.88 24.34
CA VAL A 575 28.01 -21.67 25.69
C VAL A 575 26.50 -21.53 25.59
N ASN A 576 25.72 -22.44 26.17
CA ASN A 576 24.26 -22.40 26.14
C ASN A 576 23.68 -22.03 27.51
N ALA A 577 23.54 -20.73 27.76
CA ALA A 577 23.12 -20.13 29.02
C ALA A 577 21.72 -19.47 28.94
N PHE A 578 20.83 -20.00 28.09
CA PHE A 578 19.45 -19.54 27.99
C PHE A 578 18.51 -20.36 28.89
N ASP A 579 17.45 -19.73 29.38
CA ASP A 579 16.54 -20.30 30.38
C ASP A 579 15.31 -20.96 29.76
N GLY A 580 14.95 -20.57 28.53
CA GLY A 580 13.74 -21.03 27.87
C GLY A 580 13.79 -22.50 27.46
N SER A 581 12.61 -23.07 27.19
CA SER A 581 12.46 -24.45 26.75
C SER A 581 13.11 -24.71 25.39
N VAL A 582 13.56 -25.94 25.15
CA VAL A 582 13.96 -26.40 23.81
C VAL A 582 12.91 -27.34 23.24
N THR A 583 12.55 -27.16 21.97
CA THR A 583 11.63 -28.05 21.25
C THR A 583 12.26 -28.54 19.94
N VAL A 584 12.21 -29.84 19.67
CA VAL A 584 12.70 -30.45 18.43
C VAL A 584 11.51 -30.93 17.59
N LYS A 585 11.11 -30.16 16.58
CA LYS A 585 9.97 -30.48 15.70
C LYS A 585 10.36 -31.24 14.43
N GLY A 586 11.60 -31.11 13.98
CA GLY A 586 12.11 -31.79 12.79
C GLY A 586 13.64 -31.84 12.78
N GLY A 587 14.19 -32.67 11.90
CA GLY A 587 15.64 -32.80 11.75
C GLY A 587 16.31 -33.33 13.02
N THR A 588 17.59 -32.99 13.21
CA THR A 588 18.38 -33.36 14.39
C THR A 588 18.79 -32.13 15.18
N LEU A 589 18.61 -32.14 16.50
CA LEU A 589 19.29 -31.25 17.44
C LEU A 589 20.40 -32.02 18.14
N LEU A 590 21.65 -31.62 17.93
CA LEU A 590 22.83 -32.18 18.58
C LEU A 590 23.33 -31.24 19.68
N VAL A 591 23.36 -31.69 20.93
CA VAL A 591 23.81 -30.90 22.08
C VAL A 591 25.13 -31.47 22.57
N SER A 592 26.23 -30.80 22.25
CA SER A 592 27.60 -31.24 22.63
C SER A 592 28.21 -30.45 23.77
N THR A 593 27.55 -29.39 24.23
CA THR A 593 27.90 -28.61 25.41
C THR A 593 26.70 -28.38 26.31
N PRO A 594 26.89 -28.15 27.62
CA PRO A 594 25.79 -28.13 28.55
C PRO A 594 24.72 -27.09 28.23
N LEU A 595 23.45 -27.47 28.39
CA LEU A 595 22.33 -26.53 28.45
C LEU A 595 22.14 -26.13 29.92
N GLN A 596 22.69 -24.98 30.31
CA GLN A 596 22.90 -24.64 31.73
C GLN A 596 21.59 -24.47 32.51
N ASN A 597 20.64 -23.74 31.93
CA ASN A 597 19.44 -23.27 32.63
C ASN A 597 18.13 -23.84 32.06
N THR A 598 18.20 -24.71 31.05
CA THR A 598 17.01 -25.27 30.39
C THR A 598 16.31 -26.29 31.28
N ALA A 599 15.07 -25.99 31.70
CA ALA A 599 14.27 -26.88 32.54
C ALA A 599 13.40 -27.88 31.75
N ASP A 600 13.05 -27.53 30.52
CA ASP A 600 12.11 -28.28 29.68
C ASP A 600 12.69 -28.58 28.29
N LEU A 601 12.67 -29.86 27.91
CA LEU A 601 13.02 -30.36 26.58
C LEU A 601 11.84 -31.12 25.96
N TYR A 602 11.48 -30.77 24.73
CA TYR A 602 10.36 -31.36 24.00
C TYR A 602 10.82 -31.92 22.66
N VAL A 603 10.36 -33.12 22.31
CA VAL A 603 10.65 -33.76 21.03
C VAL A 603 9.33 -34.12 20.35
N ASP A 604 8.98 -33.31 19.35
CA ASP A 604 7.67 -33.21 18.72
C ASP A 604 7.73 -33.60 17.23
N GLY A 605 8.69 -34.45 16.84
CA GLY A 605 8.79 -35.01 15.49
C GLY A 605 10.21 -35.19 14.95
N GLY A 606 11.24 -34.69 15.65
CA GLY A 606 12.63 -34.81 15.23
C GLY A 606 13.49 -35.76 16.08
N ARG A 607 14.81 -35.63 15.91
CA ARG A 607 15.85 -36.37 16.65
C ARG A 607 16.58 -35.45 17.60
N LEU A 608 16.65 -35.79 18.87
CA LEU A 608 17.50 -35.13 19.86
C LEU A 608 18.72 -36.02 20.15
N GLU A 609 19.92 -35.48 20.07
CA GLU A 609 21.16 -36.13 20.51
C GLU A 609 21.79 -35.30 21.62
N LEU A 610 21.72 -35.77 22.87
CA LEU A 610 22.34 -35.15 24.04
C LEU A 610 23.68 -35.81 24.33
N LEU A 611 24.78 -35.13 24.00
CA LEU A 611 26.15 -35.55 24.32
C LEU A 611 26.75 -34.77 25.50
N ALA A 612 25.99 -33.84 26.09
CA ALA A 612 26.39 -33.04 27.24
C ALA A 612 25.27 -32.89 28.26
N GLU A 613 25.64 -32.53 29.49
CA GLU A 613 24.74 -32.43 30.64
C GLU A 613 23.70 -31.30 30.49
N VAL A 614 22.51 -31.50 31.07
CA VAL A 614 21.47 -30.47 31.19
C VAL A 614 21.13 -30.31 32.68
N PRO A 615 21.93 -29.56 33.46
CA PRO A 615 21.88 -29.60 34.92
C PRO A 615 20.54 -29.18 35.53
N SER A 616 19.82 -28.29 34.84
CA SER A 616 18.53 -27.75 35.29
C SER A 616 17.33 -28.53 34.77
N LEU A 617 17.53 -29.64 34.04
CA LEU A 617 16.44 -30.38 33.40
C LEU A 617 15.50 -30.99 34.43
N THR A 618 14.22 -30.62 34.36
CA THR A 618 13.16 -31.22 35.18
C THR A 618 12.21 -32.08 34.34
N ASN A 619 12.12 -31.79 33.05
CA ASN A 619 11.16 -32.40 32.15
C ASN A 619 11.74 -32.64 30.75
N LEU A 620 11.73 -33.90 30.33
CA LEU A 620 11.97 -34.30 28.95
C LEU A 620 10.71 -35.00 28.43
N SER A 621 10.06 -34.46 27.40
CA SER A 621 8.83 -35.03 26.86
C SER A 621 8.94 -35.35 25.37
N VAL A 622 8.64 -36.59 25.00
CA VAL A 622 8.57 -37.04 23.61
C VAL A 622 7.11 -37.17 23.20
N ARG A 623 6.65 -36.25 22.34
CA ARG A 623 5.23 -35.96 22.12
C ARG A 623 4.68 -36.40 20.76
N ALA A 624 5.54 -36.76 19.81
CA ALA A 624 5.11 -37.17 18.47
C ALA A 624 5.72 -38.51 18.04
N ALA A 625 4.93 -39.34 17.37
CA ALA A 625 5.38 -40.60 16.79
C ALA A 625 6.57 -40.39 15.82
N GLY A 626 7.55 -41.29 15.86
CA GLY A 626 8.76 -41.21 15.04
C GLY A 626 9.88 -40.32 15.60
N SER A 627 9.63 -39.60 16.68
CA SER A 627 10.66 -38.86 17.40
C SER A 627 11.72 -39.79 18.01
N THR A 628 12.99 -39.39 17.98
CA THR A 628 14.08 -40.19 18.59
C THR A 628 14.91 -39.33 19.55
N VAL A 629 15.40 -39.94 20.63
CA VAL A 629 16.29 -39.28 21.61
C VAL A 629 17.47 -40.18 21.88
N ARG A 630 18.69 -39.68 21.68
CA ARG A 630 19.94 -40.34 22.05
C ARG A 630 20.59 -39.56 23.19
N ILE A 631 21.11 -40.23 24.21
CA ILE A 631 21.80 -39.60 25.35
C ILE A 631 23.13 -40.32 25.59
N ASP A 632 24.25 -39.60 25.63
CA ASP A 632 25.59 -40.16 25.88
C ASP A 632 26.00 -40.08 27.36
N HIS A 633 26.76 -41.07 27.84
CA HIS A 633 27.10 -41.34 29.24
C HIS A 633 27.91 -40.21 29.92
N ALA A 634 28.69 -39.41 29.17
CA ALA A 634 29.48 -38.31 29.73
C ALA A 634 28.61 -37.15 30.27
N ALA A 635 27.34 -37.08 29.86
CA ALA A 635 26.38 -36.04 30.25
C ALA A 635 25.75 -36.23 31.64
N ARG A 636 26.00 -37.37 32.34
CA ARG A 636 25.27 -37.78 33.57
C ARG A 636 23.74 -37.71 33.34
N PRO A 637 23.15 -38.74 32.74
CA PRO A 637 21.96 -38.60 31.89
C PRO A 637 20.69 -38.12 32.60
N PHE A 638 20.64 -38.21 33.94
CA PHE A 638 19.48 -37.81 34.72
C PHE A 638 19.91 -37.03 35.98
N PRO A 639 19.71 -35.70 36.04
CA PRO A 639 19.74 -35.01 37.32
C PRO A 639 18.68 -35.62 38.26
N GLU A 640 18.97 -35.62 39.56
CA GLU A 640 18.04 -36.13 40.58
C GLU A 640 16.67 -35.48 40.41
N GLY A 641 15.62 -36.30 40.26
CA GLY A 641 14.24 -35.81 40.09
C GLY A 641 13.77 -35.55 38.66
N LEU A 642 14.54 -35.90 37.60
CA LEU A 642 14.05 -35.81 36.22
C LEU A 642 12.74 -36.58 36.00
N THR A 643 11.81 -35.96 35.28
CA THR A 643 10.63 -36.62 34.70
C THR A 643 10.80 -36.78 33.18
N LEU A 644 10.83 -38.02 32.68
CA LEU A 644 10.74 -38.34 31.26
C LEU A 644 9.32 -38.81 30.92
N SER A 645 8.64 -38.14 30.00
CA SER A 645 7.25 -38.44 29.61
C SER A 645 7.14 -38.87 28.14
N LEU A 646 6.55 -40.05 27.90
CA LEU A 646 6.34 -40.63 26.56
C LEU A 646 4.84 -40.63 26.19
N SER A 647 4.52 -40.10 25.00
CA SER A 647 3.18 -40.11 24.40
C SER A 647 2.90 -41.41 23.61
N GLN A 648 1.65 -41.62 23.17
CA GLN A 648 1.15 -42.94 22.72
C GLN A 648 1.72 -43.38 21.36
N GLY A 649 2.12 -44.66 21.26
CA GLY A 649 2.59 -45.26 20.01
C GLY A 649 4.05 -44.98 19.63
N LEU A 650 4.86 -44.54 20.59
CA LEU A 650 6.24 -44.11 20.36
C LEU A 650 7.23 -45.30 20.28
N VAL A 651 8.22 -45.22 19.38
CA VAL A 651 9.47 -46.00 19.41
C VAL A 651 10.57 -45.00 19.75
N THR A 652 11.08 -45.03 20.98
CA THR A 652 12.29 -44.25 21.34
C THR A 652 13.48 -45.19 21.42
N ASP A 653 14.51 -44.91 20.63
CA ASP A 653 15.81 -45.59 20.73
C ASP A 653 16.64 -44.89 21.80
N LEU A 654 16.36 -45.21 23.07
CA LEU A 654 17.19 -44.76 24.17
C LEU A 654 18.41 -45.69 24.24
N ASP A 655 19.42 -45.37 23.45
CA ASP A 655 20.73 -45.99 23.51
C ASP A 655 21.45 -45.49 24.78
N PHE A 656 21.44 -46.31 25.82
CA PHE A 656 22.17 -46.06 27.07
C PHE A 656 23.38 -46.97 27.13
N ASP A 657 24.57 -46.40 27.31
CA ASP A 657 25.75 -47.14 27.74
C ASP A 657 25.85 -47.03 29.28
N GLY A 658 25.09 -47.83 30.04
CA GLY A 658 25.06 -47.77 31.52
C GLY A 658 23.89 -48.48 32.24
N ILE A 659 23.87 -48.42 33.57
CA ILE A 659 22.80 -48.89 34.46
C ILE A 659 22.26 -47.68 35.26
N GLU A 660 20.96 -47.41 35.25
CA GLU A 660 20.31 -46.27 35.92
C GLU A 660 19.25 -46.71 36.96
N ASP A 661 19.17 -46.02 38.11
CA ASP A 661 18.24 -46.34 39.21
C ASP A 661 16.93 -45.54 39.13
N VAL A 662 15.83 -46.24 38.93
CA VAL A 662 14.54 -45.67 38.55
C VAL A 662 13.52 -45.78 39.69
N ASP A 663 12.95 -44.65 40.13
CA ASP A 663 11.89 -44.53 41.14
C ASP A 663 10.59 -45.18 40.66
N ARG A 664 10.20 -44.81 39.44
CA ARG A 664 8.92 -45.16 38.86
C ARG A 664 9.06 -45.13 37.36
N LEU A 665 8.81 -46.28 36.75
CA LEU A 665 8.68 -46.43 35.32
C LEU A 665 7.23 -46.81 35.01
N VAL A 666 6.54 -46.05 34.19
CA VAL A 666 5.23 -46.41 33.67
C VAL A 666 5.37 -46.65 32.17
N LEU A 667 4.97 -47.82 31.69
CA LEU A 667 4.97 -48.18 30.27
C LEU A 667 3.60 -48.73 29.90
N ASN A 668 3.00 -48.16 28.85
CA ASN A 668 1.63 -48.46 28.42
C ASN A 668 0.59 -48.32 29.54
N GLY A 669 0.81 -47.38 30.47
CA GLY A 669 -0.07 -47.17 31.62
C GLY A 669 0.16 -48.15 32.79
N GLU A 670 1.07 -49.12 32.66
CA GLU A 670 1.44 -50.03 33.73
C GLU A 670 2.70 -49.58 34.47
N ALA A 671 2.63 -49.51 35.81
CA ALA A 671 3.81 -49.31 36.63
C ALA A 671 4.73 -50.54 36.57
N LYS A 672 6.02 -50.31 36.34
CA LYS A 672 7.10 -51.29 36.45
C LYS A 672 7.82 -51.06 37.78
N SER A 673 8.42 -52.13 38.30
CA SER A 673 9.11 -52.09 39.58
C SER A 673 10.24 -51.06 39.57
N PRO A 674 10.44 -50.33 40.67
CA PRO A 674 11.65 -49.53 40.85
C PRO A 674 12.89 -50.42 40.73
N GLY A 675 13.99 -49.89 40.21
CA GLY A 675 15.25 -50.64 40.12
C GLY A 675 16.18 -50.19 39.00
N LEU A 676 17.18 -51.04 38.73
CA LEU A 676 18.25 -50.79 37.77
C LEU A 676 17.81 -51.13 36.33
N TYR A 677 17.83 -50.15 35.43
CA TYR A 677 17.50 -50.29 34.02
C TYR A 677 18.70 -49.93 33.12
N GLY A 678 18.97 -50.74 32.09
CA GLY A 678 20.17 -50.64 31.24
C GLY A 678 21.34 -51.51 31.73
N GLY A 679 22.13 -52.09 30.81
CA GLY A 679 23.34 -52.87 31.10
C GLY A 679 23.16 -54.40 31.30
N VAL A 680 24.17 -55.17 30.85
CA VAL A 680 24.24 -56.64 30.67
C VAL A 680 24.06 -57.51 31.94
N ALA A 681 23.71 -56.93 33.09
CA ALA A 681 23.76 -57.59 34.39
C ALA A 681 22.44 -57.56 35.20
N SER A 682 21.29 -57.27 34.56
CA SER A 682 19.98 -57.42 35.23
C SER A 682 19.28 -58.71 34.79
N GLN A 683 18.67 -59.41 35.73
CA GLN A 683 17.82 -60.60 35.53
C GLN A 683 16.49 -60.28 34.82
N ALA A 684 16.47 -59.28 33.94
CA ALA A 684 15.37 -59.01 33.01
C ALA A 684 15.65 -59.69 31.67
N PRO A 685 14.63 -60.20 30.96
CA PRO A 685 14.84 -61.06 29.79
C PRO A 685 15.54 -60.31 28.63
N ALA A 686 16.77 -60.74 28.35
CA ALA A 686 17.55 -60.71 27.11
C ALA A 686 17.66 -59.38 26.30
N SER A 687 18.88 -58.80 26.31
CA SER A 687 19.58 -57.90 25.35
C SER A 687 18.81 -57.28 24.16
N PRO A 688 19.01 -55.98 23.88
CA PRO A 688 20.28 -55.48 23.32
C PRO A 688 20.81 -54.19 23.98
N SER A 689 21.98 -53.73 23.52
CA SER A 689 22.66 -52.45 23.79
C SER A 689 21.87 -51.23 23.27
N SER A 690 20.57 -51.21 23.54
CA SER A 690 19.57 -50.20 23.13
C SER A 690 18.29 -50.59 23.87
N ALA A 691 17.88 -49.81 24.86
CA ALA A 691 16.62 -50.07 25.55
C ALA A 691 15.48 -49.45 24.73
N TYR A 692 14.84 -50.25 23.87
CA TYR A 692 13.65 -49.80 23.13
C TYR A 692 12.44 -49.74 24.07
N PHE A 693 12.07 -48.52 24.49
CA PHE A 693 10.80 -48.30 25.17
C PHE A 693 9.72 -48.05 24.12
N THR A 694 8.69 -48.90 24.10
CA THR A 694 7.51 -48.71 23.25
C THR A 694 6.27 -48.51 24.13
N GLY A 695 5.56 -47.39 23.94
CA GLY A 695 4.34 -47.10 24.72
C GLY A 695 4.23 -45.71 25.36
N THR A 696 3.16 -45.50 26.15
CA THR A 696 2.95 -44.29 26.97
C THR A 696 3.45 -44.44 28.40
N GLY A 697 4.05 -43.39 28.97
CA GLY A 697 4.16 -43.27 30.44
C GLY A 697 5.30 -42.39 30.91
N THR A 698 5.61 -42.49 32.21
CA THR A 698 6.52 -41.57 32.92
C THR A 698 7.65 -42.35 33.59
N LEU A 699 8.89 -41.92 33.38
CA LEU A 699 10.09 -42.38 34.06
C LEU A 699 10.54 -41.29 35.05
N ARG A 700 10.77 -41.65 36.31
CA ARG A 700 11.31 -40.77 37.37
C ARG A 700 12.57 -41.39 37.97
N VAL A 701 13.65 -40.63 38.10
CA VAL A 701 14.98 -41.13 38.52
C VAL A 701 15.28 -40.72 39.97
N LEU A 702 15.71 -41.70 40.79
CA LEU A 702 15.97 -41.53 42.24
C LEU A 702 17.36 -40.95 42.54
N TYR A 703 18.39 -41.51 41.91
CA TYR A 703 19.80 -41.17 42.12
C TYR A 703 20.54 -41.30 40.79
N GLY A 704 21.54 -40.44 40.54
CA GLY A 704 22.42 -40.58 39.37
C GLY A 704 23.26 -41.86 39.41
N PRO A 705 23.97 -42.23 38.32
CA PRO A 705 24.63 -43.51 38.20
C PRO A 705 25.66 -43.75 39.32
N ALA A 706 25.60 -44.93 39.94
CA ALA A 706 26.58 -45.35 40.94
C ALA A 706 27.95 -45.61 40.27
N PRO A 707 29.08 -45.14 40.84
CA PRO A 707 30.39 -45.48 40.32
C PRO A 707 30.63 -47.00 40.37
N ARG A 708 31.40 -47.53 39.41
CA ARG A 708 31.78 -48.96 39.38
C ARG A 708 32.39 -49.36 40.73
N GLY A 709 31.66 -50.19 41.48
CA GLY A 709 32.10 -50.75 42.76
C GLY A 709 31.20 -50.44 43.96
N THR A 710 30.13 -49.64 43.81
CA THR A 710 29.22 -49.37 44.95
C THR A 710 28.26 -50.53 45.16
N MET A 711 28.46 -51.26 46.26
CA MET A 711 27.57 -52.32 46.69
C MET A 711 26.36 -51.70 47.40
N ILE A 712 25.18 -51.76 46.79
CA ILE A 712 23.92 -51.33 47.42
C ILE A 712 23.40 -52.48 48.29
N LEU A 713 23.41 -52.29 49.60
CA LEU A 713 22.77 -53.19 50.56
C LEU A 713 21.25 -52.97 50.49
N LEU A 714 20.49 -53.97 50.04
CA LEU A 714 19.03 -53.96 50.08
C LEU A 714 18.56 -54.07 51.54
N LYS A 715 17.57 -53.27 51.93
CA LYS A 715 16.87 -53.38 53.20
C LYS A 715 15.43 -53.84 52.96
#